data_AF-A0A953H2S0-F1
#
_entry.id   AF-A0A953H2S0-F1
#
_cell.length_a   1.000
_cell.length_b   1.000
_cell.length_c   1.000
_cell.angle_alpha   90.00
_cell.angle_beta   90.00
_cell.angle_gamma   90.00
#
_symmetry.space_group_name_H-M   'P 1'
#
loop_
_entity.id
_entity.type
_entity.pdbx_description
1 polymer ?
#
loop_
_entity_poly.entity_id
_entity_poly.type
_entity_poly.pdbx_seq_one_letter_code
_entity_poly.pdbx_strand_id
1 'polypeptide(L)'
;MNHTTNLLYRRPQHRSRAVCLLVWILLLGGGGLLPAQQVTSVGNRFIRANVVTNDRSGKFGITAGPAGQFNRFLYQTVTLITSHVIFRVDQSNGTTRYACNVPERFGNGVVPRPRTSTGDVPFKPFDSVYVSADTIAVTWKNIYGYRITMRFVPEASTSVYDDGADMLLEFEYEKIIYSFARLGILLMLDTYNSQASTFSSGGFGDQTSIASDRGLWNVNTPGRVFAPPYDPPPDFYHIGNFLAENPMNTVFPIHKLRGTTRRGVKLTPPSLFVIDDWRRLRASSWFPPGEVGTESFADCATLTRWDSLVGKGVVRTSFGLNNRGSNDMFTCRNGGVFIDIRTKRVITQAVKNGPYDYEQFDVEMWVSNTSTQYAATPFIRLDEPIASIPNGTERLTLDGSTPAIQRTQLGPGMTQKLRWRLNVNRNSSDTQAIVRFSWRRLVEDKFGPFTEACEPLVTVLGFIDPPPDPPKDTVAPVIEPISAVRDSTALWVSRVMDRHLNFDFDTGIDTIRVLENLGDNFTFTADPLPFLRCDTSQAVLLFARVKDTTIAGRLIYEVADCNRNLSFDTIIYRPRPDTFPPTFTTLPIGAEGGTDCNARSYHVTVGDSVNQFPFSGDHGLGTIEVLGPLVNFTSPDINFDNGGVPINKFDRRATFRLNVIDTMLPGAATIRIADFAGNDTTLTLAYCPLPDTAAPRAVAQFNADPPGWNVILTDTLPWDRGLLEVVPIANPGNNVTFTPPTIPPGAPVALLPFISVNDPRFDAEITLEARDSVWTTNPTGHATRFTLRFSKIPDTLAPNIIFTPVPGTYGSVADVEVNDIHVINSEVYKYDVGLGAITVTSLSSNIMLASPITFSPGDKRATFRVQVIDTLAFNRLDSICLEAVDLAGNRSSNCYFYPVTPDVHAPIFTGTLSTDRTTITATITDQRLYDRGLGSLRLINEENLESGFAITNLGGAFTAQASIRVIDPEKPIAGTLLLRDLVADRDNSVESQAVHAVELPFRQAAVGIGIRLPGLVEGGEEIRGAVIATTDIDPAEVQQIAFTAQFSGQALFAGALGNGFAAVPDPTNGALLRATIEVQNGKGYRVGDTLGVLRFAAGAQTEVMELRLAIVPNTTLVNGGVGRVIAVQKLGDPLASTLALPPVFAKVSADSVTVINGYCDRVLATTGANNKAVGMAILQIRPQPNRAGETVTLEVRSLPSDARIELVAADGRVVERFNRIEPTAAGAISRVVVQLPSGLSAGAYLLRIIGGGTETGERIVVRQ
;
A
#
# COMPACT_ATOMS: atom_id res chain seq x y z
N MET A 1 55.90 -26.05 -21.51
CA MET A 1 56.84 -25.45 -22.48
C MET A 1 56.13 -24.29 -23.16
N ASN A 2 56.91 -23.27 -23.50
CA ASN A 2 56.53 -21.90 -23.85
C ASN A 2 55.75 -21.70 -25.17
N HIS A 3 55.27 -20.45 -25.31
CA HIS A 3 55.15 -19.62 -26.54
C HIS A 3 53.88 -19.77 -27.38
N THR A 4 52.99 -18.76 -27.43
CA THR A 4 53.00 -17.41 -28.06
C THR A 4 52.83 -17.37 -29.58
N THR A 5 51.80 -16.60 -29.98
CA THR A 5 51.71 -15.62 -31.09
C THR A 5 51.61 -16.03 -32.57
N ASN A 6 50.60 -15.41 -33.19
CA ASN A 6 50.50 -14.80 -34.53
C ASN A 6 50.34 -15.70 -35.77
N LEU A 7 49.25 -15.44 -36.52
CA LEU A 7 49.29 -15.41 -37.99
C LEU A 7 48.23 -14.48 -38.59
N LEU A 8 48.71 -13.79 -39.61
CA LEU A 8 48.17 -12.69 -40.41
C LEU A 8 47.62 -13.22 -41.76
N TYR A 9 46.74 -12.44 -42.38
CA TYR A 9 46.52 -12.23 -43.84
C TYR A 9 45.78 -13.29 -44.71
N ARG A 10 44.65 -12.88 -45.31
CA ARG A 10 44.52 -12.50 -46.75
C ARG A 10 43.13 -11.91 -47.14
N ARG A 11 43.19 -10.81 -47.90
CA ARG A 11 42.17 -10.12 -48.76
C ARG A 11 41.83 -10.96 -50.04
N PRO A 12 41.02 -10.53 -51.06
CA PRO A 12 40.24 -9.27 -51.29
C PRO A 12 38.83 -9.39 -51.98
N GLN A 13 38.12 -8.23 -52.08
CA GLN A 13 37.26 -7.72 -53.20
C GLN A 13 35.94 -8.47 -53.55
N HIS A 14 34.81 -7.86 -53.99
CA HIS A 14 34.45 -6.51 -54.45
C HIS A 14 32.89 -6.33 -54.41
N ARG A 15 32.43 -5.09 -54.10
CA ARG A 15 31.24 -4.35 -54.62
C ARG A 15 29.84 -5.01 -54.65
N SER A 16 28.85 -4.37 -53.99
CA SER A 16 27.89 -3.43 -54.63
C SER A 16 26.69 -3.08 -53.74
N ARG A 17 26.24 -1.82 -53.82
CA ARG A 17 24.94 -1.22 -53.38
C ARG A 17 24.79 -0.76 -51.93
N ALA A 18 25.41 0.40 -51.67
CA ALA A 18 24.84 1.45 -50.83
C ALA A 18 23.95 2.38 -51.69
N VAL A 19 23.17 3.23 -51.01
CA VAL A 19 22.25 4.28 -51.51
C VAL A 19 20.79 3.81 -51.70
N CYS A 20 20.04 3.79 -50.59
CA CYS A 20 18.65 4.28 -50.53
C CYS A 20 17.98 4.19 -49.14
N LEU A 21 18.66 3.70 -48.08
CA LEU A 21 18.00 3.46 -46.78
C LEU A 21 18.60 4.24 -45.60
N LEU A 22 19.00 5.51 -45.81
CA LEU A 22 19.53 6.34 -44.71
C LEU A 22 18.84 7.71 -44.55
N VAL A 23 17.72 7.95 -45.23
CA VAL A 23 16.97 9.22 -45.14
C VAL A 23 15.58 9.05 -44.50
N TRP A 24 15.12 7.82 -44.24
CA TRP A 24 13.78 7.59 -43.65
C TRP A 24 13.74 7.30 -42.15
N ILE A 25 14.87 7.07 -41.48
CA ILE A 25 14.90 6.77 -40.02
C ILE A 25 15.20 8.01 -39.17
N LEU A 26 15.72 9.10 -39.75
CA LEU A 26 15.98 10.35 -39.03
C LEU A 26 14.79 11.33 -38.98
N LEU A 27 13.62 10.95 -39.54
CA LEU A 27 12.42 11.80 -39.57
C LEU A 27 11.20 11.23 -38.81
N LEU A 28 11.33 10.09 -38.11
CA LEU A 28 10.24 9.47 -37.33
C LEU A 28 10.54 9.27 -35.84
N GLY A 29 11.66 9.79 -35.32
CA GLY A 29 12.06 9.70 -33.90
C GLY A 29 11.74 10.93 -33.05
N GLY A 30 10.91 11.86 -33.53
CA GLY A 30 10.55 13.10 -32.84
C GLY A 30 9.42 12.97 -31.82
N GLY A 31 9.26 11.79 -31.20
CA GLY A 31 8.41 11.64 -30.02
C GLY A 31 9.13 12.26 -28.83
N GLY A 32 9.03 13.59 -28.67
CA GLY A 32 9.56 14.26 -27.50
C GLY A 32 9.06 13.56 -26.24
N LEU A 33 9.99 13.03 -25.43
CA LEU A 33 9.70 12.60 -24.07
C LEU A 33 9.05 13.79 -23.37
N LEU A 34 7.75 13.67 -23.10
CA LEU A 34 6.98 14.72 -22.43
C LEU A 34 7.58 14.93 -21.03
N PRO A 35 7.80 16.18 -20.59
CA PRO A 35 8.31 16.46 -19.26
C PRO A 35 7.37 15.85 -18.20
N ALA A 36 7.95 15.17 -17.20
CA ALA A 36 7.21 14.64 -16.07
C ALA A 36 6.36 15.75 -15.41
N GLN A 37 5.17 15.38 -14.92
CA GLN A 37 4.23 16.35 -14.37
C GLN A 37 4.77 16.97 -13.06
N GLN A 38 5.13 18.26 -13.06
CA GLN A 38 5.53 18.96 -11.85
C GLN A 38 4.30 19.25 -11.00
N VAL A 39 4.23 18.57 -9.86
CA VAL A 39 3.16 18.71 -8.86
C VAL A 39 3.77 19.12 -7.53
N THR A 40 3.18 20.14 -6.91
CA THR A 40 3.54 20.63 -5.59
C THR A 40 2.42 20.29 -4.62
N SER A 41 2.75 19.80 -3.44
CA SER A 41 1.75 19.35 -2.46
C SER A 41 1.86 20.12 -1.16
N VAL A 42 0.72 20.41 -0.53
CA VAL A 42 0.63 20.97 0.82
C VAL A 42 -0.44 20.23 1.60
N GLY A 43 -0.20 19.95 2.87
CA GLY A 43 -1.12 19.17 3.66
C GLY A 43 -0.53 18.65 4.95
N ASN A 44 -1.35 17.93 5.69
CA ASN A 44 -0.92 17.11 6.82
C ASN A 44 -1.20 15.62 6.51
N ARG A 45 -1.10 14.76 7.52
CA ARG A 45 -1.34 13.32 7.35
C ARG A 45 -2.79 12.95 7.00
N PHE A 46 -3.75 13.89 7.03
CA PHE A 46 -5.18 13.64 6.81
C PHE A 46 -5.78 14.40 5.64
N ILE A 47 -5.18 15.51 5.22
CA ILE A 47 -5.63 16.24 4.05
C ILE A 47 -4.46 16.85 3.31
N ARG A 48 -4.50 16.74 1.98
CA ARG A 48 -3.44 17.21 1.09
C ARG A 48 -4.05 17.81 -0.16
N ALA A 49 -3.59 18.98 -0.56
CA ALA A 49 -3.84 19.59 -1.85
C ALA A 49 -2.63 19.37 -2.75
N ASN A 50 -2.86 18.87 -3.97
CA ASN A 50 -1.85 18.64 -4.99
C ASN A 50 -2.08 19.64 -6.12
N VAL A 51 -1.16 20.59 -6.32
CA VAL A 51 -1.27 21.68 -7.30
C VAL A 51 -0.30 21.43 -8.45
N VAL A 52 -0.81 21.45 -9.69
CA VAL A 52 -0.05 21.29 -10.92
C VAL A 52 0.57 22.61 -11.31
N THR A 53 1.90 22.63 -11.35
CA THR A 53 2.69 23.81 -11.69
C THR A 53 3.22 23.76 -13.13
N ASN A 54 3.13 22.61 -13.80
CA ASN A 54 3.37 22.48 -15.25
C ASN A 54 2.55 23.48 -16.06
N ASP A 55 3.17 24.02 -17.10
CA ASP A 55 2.61 25.02 -18.02
C ASP A 55 1.99 26.23 -17.30
N ARG A 56 2.34 26.42 -16.02
CA ARG A 56 1.78 27.41 -15.10
C ARG A 56 0.25 27.32 -15.02
N SER A 57 -0.27 26.10 -15.05
CA SER A 57 -1.71 25.80 -15.01
C SER A 57 -2.36 26.27 -13.71
N GLY A 58 -1.86 25.84 -12.54
CA GLY A 58 -2.52 26.09 -11.26
C GLY A 58 -3.78 25.24 -11.05
N LYS A 59 -3.96 24.16 -11.82
CA LYS A 59 -4.93 23.09 -11.54
C LYS A 59 -4.60 22.39 -10.22
N PHE A 60 -5.60 21.88 -9.51
CA PHE A 60 -5.40 21.23 -8.22
C PHE A 60 -6.36 20.07 -7.96
N GLY A 61 -5.90 19.08 -7.19
CA GLY A 61 -6.73 18.05 -6.57
C GLY A 61 -6.62 18.12 -5.06
N ILE A 62 -7.63 17.64 -4.33
CA ILE A 62 -7.59 17.53 -2.87
C ILE A 62 -7.85 16.07 -2.50
N THR A 63 -7.00 15.52 -1.65
CA THR A 63 -7.05 14.15 -1.13
C THR A 63 -7.14 14.19 0.38
N ALA A 64 -7.89 13.29 0.98
CA ALA A 64 -8.02 13.20 2.43
C ALA A 64 -7.91 11.74 2.93
N GLY A 65 -7.61 11.54 4.22
CA GLY A 65 -7.36 10.24 4.84
C GLY A 65 -5.91 10.07 5.34
N PRO A 66 -5.68 9.14 6.29
CA PRO A 66 -4.37 8.91 6.91
C PRO A 66 -3.32 8.44 5.90
N ALA A 67 -2.12 9.03 5.97
CA ALA A 67 -0.98 8.64 5.13
C ALA A 67 -0.67 7.13 5.27
N GLY A 68 -0.61 6.40 4.16
CA GLY A 68 -0.22 4.98 4.12
C GLY A 68 -1.37 3.98 4.14
N GLN A 69 -2.62 4.41 4.38
CA GLN A 69 -3.82 3.60 4.16
C GLN A 69 -4.64 4.27 3.04
N PHE A 70 -5.06 3.49 2.02
CA PHE A 70 -5.83 3.89 0.83
C PHE A 70 -6.25 5.38 0.81
N ASN A 71 -5.47 6.24 0.13
CA ASN A 71 -5.78 7.67 -0.02
C ASN A 71 -7.25 7.83 -0.46
N ARG A 72 -8.11 8.45 0.37
CA ARG A 72 -9.49 8.74 -0.01
C ARG A 72 -9.46 10.01 -0.87
N PHE A 73 -9.66 9.87 -2.17
CA PHE A 73 -9.64 11.01 -3.08
C PHE A 73 -10.94 11.81 -2.95
N LEU A 74 -10.86 13.11 -2.64
CA LEU A 74 -12.02 14.02 -2.74
C LEU A 74 -12.17 14.50 -4.19
N TYR A 75 -11.04 14.80 -4.84
CA TYR A 75 -10.91 15.18 -6.26
C TYR A 75 -9.62 14.52 -6.83
N GLN A 76 -9.65 14.00 -8.07
CA GLN A 76 -8.78 12.93 -8.65
C GLN A 76 -7.23 13.09 -8.61
N THR A 77 -6.51 11.97 -8.92
CA THR A 77 -5.04 11.72 -8.90
C THR A 77 -4.19 12.59 -9.84
N VAL A 78 -2.86 12.57 -9.61
CA VAL A 78 -1.83 13.39 -10.29
C VAL A 78 -2.00 13.43 -11.81
N THR A 79 -2.36 12.32 -12.44
CA THR A 79 -2.51 12.19 -13.91
C THR A 79 -3.79 12.78 -14.51
N LEU A 80 -4.81 13.12 -13.70
CA LEU A 80 -6.15 13.52 -14.16
C LEU A 80 -6.76 14.66 -13.32
N ILE A 81 -5.98 15.70 -13.00
CA ILE A 81 -6.50 16.80 -12.17
C ILE A 81 -7.56 17.62 -12.95
N THR A 82 -8.81 17.60 -12.45
CA THR A 82 -10.02 18.11 -13.13
C THR A 82 -10.60 19.42 -12.57
N SER A 83 -9.94 20.12 -11.64
CA SER A 83 -10.41 21.44 -11.16
C SER A 83 -10.39 22.49 -12.28
N HIS A 84 -11.50 23.17 -12.55
CA HIS A 84 -11.54 24.32 -13.46
C HIS A 84 -11.86 25.60 -12.70
N VAL A 85 -11.02 26.62 -12.86
CA VAL A 85 -11.23 27.96 -12.31
C VAL A 85 -11.38 28.94 -13.46
N ILE A 86 -12.46 29.72 -13.48
CA ILE A 86 -12.71 30.79 -14.45
C ILE A 86 -12.74 32.13 -13.73
N PHE A 87 -11.98 33.09 -14.26
CA PHE A 87 -12.03 34.49 -13.88
C PHE A 87 -12.81 35.28 -14.94
N ARG A 88 -13.82 36.04 -14.52
CA ARG A 88 -14.54 37.00 -15.37
C ARG A 88 -14.22 38.40 -14.91
N VAL A 89 -13.90 39.30 -15.83
CA VAL A 89 -13.71 40.72 -15.55
C VAL A 89 -14.59 41.55 -16.47
N ASP A 90 -15.58 42.22 -15.89
CA ASP A 90 -16.43 43.19 -16.59
C ASP A 90 -15.78 44.56 -16.49
N GLN A 91 -15.46 45.20 -17.62
CA GLN A 91 -14.79 46.49 -17.70
C GLN A 91 -15.80 47.64 -17.87
N SER A 92 -15.38 48.86 -17.49
CA SER A 92 -16.23 50.06 -17.51
C SER A 92 -16.67 50.52 -18.90
N ASN A 93 -16.02 50.05 -19.96
CA ASN A 93 -16.39 50.30 -21.36
C ASN A 93 -17.42 49.27 -21.89
N GLY A 94 -18.02 48.45 -21.01
CA GLY A 94 -18.97 47.40 -21.38
C GLY A 94 -18.34 46.11 -21.91
N THR A 95 -17.00 46.01 -21.92
CA THR A 95 -16.30 44.78 -22.38
C THR A 95 -16.19 43.76 -21.25
N THR A 96 -16.59 42.51 -21.50
CA THR A 96 -16.34 41.38 -20.58
C THR A 96 -15.20 40.52 -21.09
N ARG A 97 -14.26 40.16 -20.21
CA ARG A 97 -13.14 39.26 -20.52
C ARG A 97 -13.13 38.05 -19.59
N TYR A 98 -12.70 36.91 -20.10
CA TYR A 98 -12.62 35.64 -19.37
C TYR A 98 -11.20 35.09 -19.39
N ALA A 99 -10.78 34.41 -18.33
CA ALA A 99 -9.53 33.67 -18.25
C ALA A 99 -9.74 32.38 -17.45
N CYS A 100 -9.01 31.30 -17.75
CA CYS A 100 -9.05 30.07 -16.97
C CYS A 100 -7.66 29.52 -16.64
N ASN A 101 -7.62 28.56 -15.70
CA ASN A 101 -6.40 27.86 -15.25
C ASN A 101 -6.07 26.59 -16.07
N VAL A 102 -6.78 26.34 -17.18
CA VAL A 102 -6.68 25.11 -17.98
C VAL A 102 -5.96 25.37 -19.31
N PRO A 103 -4.77 24.78 -19.56
CA PRO A 103 -4.08 24.89 -20.84
C PRO A 103 -4.77 24.08 -21.95
N GLU A 104 -4.48 24.39 -23.21
CA GLU A 104 -5.08 23.74 -24.40
C GLU A 104 -4.71 22.25 -24.55
N ARG A 105 -3.56 21.85 -23.99
CA ARG A 105 -3.14 20.45 -23.84
C ARG A 105 -2.77 20.23 -22.38
N PHE A 106 -3.23 19.13 -21.80
CA PHE A 106 -2.92 18.75 -20.42
C PHE A 106 -2.67 17.24 -20.36
N GLY A 107 -1.45 16.83 -20.02
CA GLY A 107 -1.05 15.43 -20.06
C GLY A 107 -1.13 14.81 -21.48
N ASN A 108 -1.52 13.53 -21.56
CA ASN A 108 -1.60 12.77 -22.82
C ASN A 108 -2.88 13.02 -23.65
N GLY A 109 -3.71 14.01 -23.28
CA GLY A 109 -5.01 14.25 -23.93
C GLY A 109 -5.40 15.72 -24.07
N VAL A 110 -6.39 16.00 -24.93
CA VAL A 110 -7.06 17.31 -25.02
C VAL A 110 -8.09 17.38 -23.90
N VAL A 111 -7.81 18.14 -22.85
CA VAL A 111 -8.81 18.47 -21.84
C VAL A 111 -9.65 19.63 -22.39
N PRO A 112 -10.98 19.47 -22.58
CA PRO A 112 -11.81 20.56 -23.07
C PRO A 112 -11.75 21.76 -22.13
N ARG A 113 -11.45 22.95 -22.66
CA ARG A 113 -11.51 24.18 -21.87
C ARG A 113 -12.95 24.51 -21.51
N PRO A 114 -13.20 25.14 -20.35
CA PRO A 114 -14.50 25.73 -20.07
C PRO A 114 -14.93 26.68 -21.18
N ARG A 115 -16.23 26.79 -21.43
CA ARG A 115 -16.76 27.64 -22.51
C ARG A 115 -17.42 28.91 -21.98
N THR A 116 -17.61 29.87 -22.86
CA THR A 116 -18.54 31.00 -22.74
C THR A 116 -19.68 30.76 -23.73
N SER A 117 -20.73 31.59 -23.71
CA SER A 117 -21.75 31.57 -24.79
C SER A 117 -21.16 31.83 -26.19
N THR A 118 -19.93 32.35 -26.28
CA THR A 118 -19.26 32.74 -27.52
C THR A 118 -18.06 31.86 -27.90
N GLY A 119 -17.75 30.81 -27.13
CA GLY A 119 -16.61 29.90 -27.40
C GLY A 119 -15.73 29.63 -26.18
N ASP A 120 -14.62 28.91 -26.36
CA ASP A 120 -13.71 28.51 -25.27
C ASP A 120 -13.14 29.71 -24.49
N VAL A 121 -13.05 29.57 -23.17
CA VAL A 121 -12.36 30.53 -22.29
C VAL A 121 -10.85 30.43 -22.52
N PRO A 122 -10.14 31.55 -22.74
CA PRO A 122 -8.70 31.52 -22.95
C PRO A 122 -7.94 31.14 -21.68
N PHE A 123 -6.88 30.35 -21.83
CA PHE A 123 -5.97 29.98 -20.75
C PHE A 123 -5.12 31.18 -20.34
N LYS A 124 -4.95 31.40 -19.03
CA LYS A 124 -4.03 32.40 -18.50
C LYS A 124 -3.06 31.74 -17.50
N PRO A 125 -1.78 31.55 -17.87
CA PRO A 125 -0.80 30.99 -16.96
C PRO A 125 -0.61 31.88 -15.73
N PHE A 126 -0.35 31.28 -14.57
CA PHE A 126 0.02 32.04 -13.38
C PHE A 126 1.39 32.72 -13.52
N ASP A 127 1.64 33.77 -12.75
CA ASP A 127 2.88 34.55 -12.80
C ASP A 127 3.91 34.06 -11.78
N SER A 128 3.47 33.57 -10.62
CA SER A 128 4.35 33.00 -9.59
C SER A 128 3.63 31.98 -8.71
N VAL A 129 4.38 31.02 -8.18
CA VAL A 129 3.94 30.09 -7.14
C VAL A 129 4.83 30.27 -5.91
N TYR A 130 4.22 30.31 -4.73
CA TYR A 130 4.89 30.26 -3.43
C TYR A 130 4.54 28.95 -2.74
N VAL A 131 5.54 28.32 -2.13
CA VAL A 131 5.41 27.02 -1.48
C VAL A 131 6.10 27.09 -0.12
N SER A 132 5.38 26.71 0.92
CA SER A 132 5.90 26.46 2.26
C SER A 132 5.33 25.14 2.80
N ALA A 133 5.78 24.71 3.98
CA ALA A 133 5.24 23.52 4.64
C ALA A 133 3.71 23.61 4.86
N ASP A 134 3.21 24.83 5.08
CA ASP A 134 1.82 25.07 5.49
C ASP A 134 0.98 25.77 4.43
N THR A 135 1.53 26.14 3.27
CA THR A 135 0.74 26.84 2.23
C THR A 135 1.32 26.64 0.83
N ILE A 136 0.43 26.47 -0.15
CA ILE A 136 0.73 26.76 -1.56
C ILE A 136 -0.09 27.96 -2.00
N ALA A 137 0.56 28.94 -2.62
CA ALA A 137 -0.09 30.12 -3.17
C ALA A 137 0.26 30.32 -4.65
N VAL A 138 -0.75 30.30 -5.52
CA VAL A 138 -0.63 30.55 -6.96
C VAL A 138 -1.11 31.97 -7.25
N THR A 139 -0.26 32.80 -7.86
CA THR A 139 -0.53 34.23 -8.09
C THR A 139 -0.54 34.58 -9.57
N TRP A 140 -1.63 35.23 -10.00
CA TRP A 140 -1.73 35.97 -11.25
C TRP A 140 -1.60 37.47 -10.93
N LYS A 141 -0.50 38.08 -11.34
CA LYS A 141 -0.21 39.51 -11.17
C LYS A 141 -1.17 40.39 -11.95
N ASN A 142 -1.72 39.91 -13.07
CA ASN A 142 -2.67 40.67 -13.89
C ASN A 142 -3.67 39.79 -14.67
N ILE A 143 -4.83 39.57 -14.08
CA ILE A 143 -6.08 39.15 -14.74
C ILE A 143 -6.88 40.39 -15.10
N TYR A 144 -6.62 40.95 -16.28
CA TYR A 144 -7.36 42.09 -16.85
C TYR A 144 -7.58 43.30 -15.90
N GLY A 145 -6.59 43.62 -15.07
CA GLY A 145 -6.66 44.72 -14.09
C GLY A 145 -6.82 44.28 -12.63
N TYR A 146 -6.81 42.97 -12.36
CA TYR A 146 -6.79 42.40 -11.01
C TYR A 146 -5.52 41.56 -10.79
N ARG A 147 -4.93 41.70 -9.62
CA ARG A 147 -4.02 40.71 -9.04
C ARG A 147 -4.87 39.70 -8.26
N ILE A 148 -4.64 38.41 -8.49
CA ILE A 148 -5.38 37.32 -7.82
C ILE A 148 -4.37 36.31 -7.27
N THR A 149 -4.51 35.93 -6.01
CA THR A 149 -3.73 34.89 -5.36
C THR A 149 -4.66 33.81 -4.80
N MET A 150 -4.54 32.60 -5.30
CA MET A 150 -5.23 31.42 -4.80
C MET A 150 -4.34 30.69 -3.80
N ARG A 151 -4.81 30.46 -2.56
CA ARG A 151 -4.06 29.79 -1.49
C ARG A 151 -4.74 28.53 -0.99
N PHE A 152 -3.93 27.51 -0.71
CA PHE A 152 -4.32 26.29 -0.03
C PHE A 152 -3.67 26.28 1.35
N VAL A 153 -4.49 26.21 2.40
CA VAL A 153 -4.03 26.22 3.79
C VAL A 153 -4.63 25.01 4.52
N PRO A 154 -3.83 23.98 4.85
CA PRO A 154 -4.29 22.91 5.71
C PRO A 154 -4.52 23.46 7.12
N GLU A 155 -5.67 23.17 7.71
CA GLU A 155 -5.91 23.52 9.10
C GLU A 155 -5.04 22.62 9.99
N ALA A 156 -4.11 23.22 10.74
CA ALA A 156 -3.35 22.45 11.73
C ALA A 156 -4.24 22.10 12.92
N SER A 157 -3.94 20.95 13.54
CA SER A 157 -4.62 20.48 14.73
C SER A 157 -4.57 21.52 15.86
N THR A 158 -5.73 21.83 16.41
CA THR A 158 -5.97 22.76 17.52
C THR A 158 -6.30 22.05 18.84
N SER A 159 -6.51 20.73 18.81
CA SER A 159 -6.73 19.91 20.02
C SER A 159 -6.45 18.43 19.76
N VAL A 160 -6.20 17.67 20.84
CA VAL A 160 -5.98 16.20 20.80
C VAL A 160 -7.12 15.43 20.17
N TYR A 161 -8.31 16.03 20.18
CA TYR A 161 -9.52 15.45 19.64
C TYR A 161 -9.58 15.59 18.12
N ASP A 162 -8.64 16.28 17.48
CA ASP A 162 -8.98 16.98 16.26
C ASP A 162 -7.85 17.02 15.24
N ASP A 163 -8.02 16.20 14.20
CA ASP A 163 -6.98 15.71 13.30
C ASP A 163 -6.39 16.74 12.31
N GLY A 164 -7.03 17.90 12.11
CA GLY A 164 -6.63 18.85 11.07
C GLY A 164 -7.18 18.49 9.68
N ALA A 165 -8.41 17.98 9.62
CA ALA A 165 -8.94 17.34 8.41
C ALA A 165 -9.52 18.28 7.33
N ASP A 166 -9.39 19.61 7.49
CA ASP A 166 -9.92 20.61 6.57
C ASP A 166 -8.79 21.34 5.81
N MET A 167 -9.04 21.61 4.53
CA MET A 167 -8.22 22.38 3.60
C MET A 167 -9.00 23.65 3.25
N LEU A 168 -8.50 24.79 3.68
CA LEU A 168 -9.05 26.09 3.32
C LEU A 168 -8.51 26.51 1.94
N LEU A 169 -9.42 26.90 1.05
CA LEU A 169 -9.12 27.51 -0.24
C LEU A 169 -9.51 28.98 -0.20
N GLU A 170 -8.52 29.86 -0.40
CA GLU A 170 -8.71 31.30 -0.40
C GLU A 170 -8.38 31.90 -1.77
N PHE A 171 -9.21 32.80 -2.27
CA PHE A 171 -8.88 33.67 -3.39
C PHE A 171 -8.78 35.10 -2.88
N GLU A 172 -7.56 35.59 -2.68
CA GLU A 172 -7.29 37.01 -2.45
C GLU A 172 -7.25 37.73 -3.79
N TYR A 173 -7.93 38.85 -3.90
CA TYR A 173 -7.96 39.68 -5.10
C TYR A 173 -7.72 41.15 -4.76
N GLU A 174 -7.00 41.85 -5.63
CA GLU A 174 -6.69 43.26 -5.51
C GLU A 174 -6.72 43.93 -6.88
N LYS A 175 -7.47 45.01 -7.01
CA LYS A 175 -7.53 45.81 -8.24
C LYS A 175 -6.27 46.65 -8.41
N ILE A 176 -5.64 46.59 -9.60
CA ILE A 176 -4.36 47.24 -9.90
C ILE A 176 -4.43 48.36 -10.96
N ILE A 177 -5.52 48.50 -11.73
CA ILE A 177 -5.68 49.54 -12.77
C ILE A 177 -6.98 50.35 -12.56
N TYR A 178 -6.96 51.64 -12.94
CA TYR A 178 -7.97 52.69 -12.65
C TYR A 178 -9.34 52.63 -13.37
N SER A 179 -9.80 51.51 -13.93
CA SER A 179 -11.15 51.42 -14.57
C SER A 179 -12.22 50.84 -13.63
N PHE A 180 -13.52 51.12 -13.81
CA PHE A 180 -14.61 50.52 -13.01
C PHE A 180 -14.86 49.03 -13.35
N ALA A 181 -13.85 48.18 -13.13
CA ALA A 181 -13.93 46.75 -13.43
C ALA A 181 -14.49 45.92 -12.25
N ARG A 182 -15.37 44.95 -12.52
CA ARG A 182 -15.88 43.98 -11.53
C ARG A 182 -15.30 42.60 -11.81
N LEU A 183 -14.85 41.91 -10.76
CA LEU A 183 -14.31 40.55 -10.84
C LEU A 183 -15.40 39.53 -10.47
N GLY A 184 -15.42 38.43 -11.20
CA GLY A 184 -16.11 37.20 -10.82
C GLY A 184 -15.16 36.00 -10.83
N ILE A 185 -15.41 35.06 -9.93
CA ILE A 185 -14.67 33.79 -9.83
C ILE A 185 -15.68 32.64 -9.92
N LEU A 186 -15.40 31.66 -10.77
CA LEU A 186 -16.13 30.41 -10.89
C LEU A 186 -15.18 29.26 -10.57
N LEU A 187 -15.60 28.37 -9.68
CA LEU A 187 -14.90 27.14 -9.33
C LEU A 187 -15.76 25.95 -9.73
N MET A 188 -15.21 25.04 -10.54
CA MET A 188 -15.85 23.80 -10.95
C MET A 188 -15.00 22.62 -10.49
N LEU A 189 -15.67 21.63 -9.92
CA LEU A 189 -15.04 20.49 -9.27
C LEU A 189 -15.73 19.20 -9.72
N ASP A 190 -14.91 18.30 -10.21
CA ASP A 190 -15.29 16.94 -10.60
C ASP A 190 -14.91 15.97 -9.48
N THR A 191 -15.89 15.17 -9.05
CA THR A 191 -15.76 14.37 -7.82
C THR A 191 -15.43 12.94 -8.18
N TYR A 192 -14.36 12.39 -7.58
CA TYR A 192 -13.87 11.06 -7.98
C TYR A 192 -14.72 9.95 -7.35
N ASN A 193 -15.73 9.50 -8.09
CA ASN A 193 -16.81 8.66 -7.54
C ASN A 193 -16.58 7.15 -7.73
N SER A 194 -15.63 6.72 -8.57
CA SER A 194 -15.47 5.30 -8.97
C SER A 194 -14.84 4.38 -7.92
N GLN A 195 -14.29 4.91 -6.83
CA GLN A 195 -13.77 4.11 -5.70
C GLN A 195 -14.76 4.00 -4.52
N ALA A 196 -15.91 4.66 -4.59
CA ALA A 196 -17.01 4.43 -3.65
C ALA A 196 -17.70 3.06 -3.85
N SER A 197 -17.33 2.34 -4.91
CA SER A 197 -18.01 1.14 -5.42
C SER A 197 -17.13 -0.11 -5.47
N THR A 198 -16.25 -0.34 -4.48
CA THR A 198 -15.32 -1.49 -4.47
C THR A 198 -15.96 -2.89 -4.38
N PHE A 199 -17.24 -3.06 -4.71
CA PHE A 199 -17.86 -4.37 -4.89
C PHE A 199 -18.31 -4.58 -6.33
N SER A 200 -17.61 -5.52 -6.98
CA SER A 200 -17.87 -6.07 -8.30
C SER A 200 -19.22 -6.76 -8.37
N SER A 201 -20.27 -6.05 -8.79
CA SER A 201 -21.36 -6.59 -9.62
C SER A 201 -22.30 -5.46 -10.04
N GLY A 202 -22.11 -4.96 -11.27
CA GLY A 202 -22.98 -3.96 -11.91
C GLY A 202 -22.14 -2.92 -12.65
N GLY A 203 -22.17 -2.96 -13.99
CA GLY A 203 -21.28 -2.17 -14.85
C GLY A 203 -21.53 -0.65 -14.83
N PHE A 204 -20.55 0.10 -15.35
CA PHE A 204 -20.61 1.50 -15.79
C PHE A 204 -21.75 2.38 -15.21
N GLY A 205 -21.42 3.16 -14.17
CA GLY A 205 -22.24 4.28 -13.66
C GLY A 205 -23.12 3.94 -12.44
N ASP A 206 -23.24 4.91 -11.54
CA ASP A 206 -24.47 5.16 -10.76
C ASP A 206 -24.75 4.38 -9.45
N GLN A 207 -23.91 4.53 -8.41
CA GLN A 207 -24.37 4.37 -7.02
C GLN A 207 -23.94 5.48 -6.04
N THR A 208 -23.61 6.68 -6.53
CA THR A 208 -23.31 7.83 -5.67
C THR A 208 -24.48 8.81 -5.63
N SER A 209 -24.81 9.31 -4.46
CA SER A 209 -25.82 10.36 -4.26
C SER A 209 -25.14 11.56 -3.61
N ILE A 210 -25.75 12.73 -3.67
CA ILE A 210 -25.36 13.90 -2.89
C ILE A 210 -26.38 14.11 -1.78
N ALA A 211 -25.92 14.28 -0.54
CA ALA A 211 -26.74 14.75 0.57
C ALA A 211 -26.27 16.15 1.00
N SER A 212 -27.19 17.04 1.33
CA SER A 212 -26.90 18.36 1.89
C SER A 212 -27.94 18.74 2.95
N ASP A 213 -27.80 19.90 3.57
CA ASP A 213 -28.84 20.48 4.43
C ASP A 213 -30.14 20.83 3.68
N ARG A 214 -30.18 20.70 2.34
CA ARG A 214 -31.30 21.06 1.47
C ARG A 214 -32.01 19.89 0.80
N GLY A 215 -31.47 18.69 0.93
CA GLY A 215 -32.01 17.50 0.28
C GLY A 215 -30.94 16.49 -0.13
N LEU A 216 -31.44 15.37 -0.64
CA LEU A 216 -30.71 14.27 -1.24
C LEU A 216 -31.00 14.20 -2.74
N TRP A 217 -29.95 14.02 -3.55
CA TRP A 217 -30.05 13.79 -4.99
C TRP A 217 -29.29 12.53 -5.35
N ASN A 218 -29.97 11.52 -5.86
CA ASN A 218 -29.32 10.30 -6.31
C ASN A 218 -28.89 10.46 -7.77
N VAL A 219 -27.82 9.77 -8.18
CA VAL A 219 -27.63 9.38 -9.58
C VAL A 219 -28.95 8.89 -10.16
N ASN A 220 -29.26 9.30 -11.39
CA ASN A 220 -30.59 9.12 -12.00
C ASN A 220 -31.70 10.08 -11.54
N THR A 221 -31.39 11.16 -10.82
CA THR A 221 -32.30 12.32 -10.66
C THR A 221 -31.79 13.56 -11.41
N PRO A 222 -32.66 14.50 -11.82
CA PRO A 222 -32.23 15.80 -12.35
C PRO A 222 -31.38 16.59 -11.34
N GLY A 223 -30.39 17.34 -11.83
CA GLY A 223 -29.53 18.20 -11.00
C GLY A 223 -30.27 19.38 -10.36
N ARG A 224 -29.58 20.20 -9.55
CA ARG A 224 -30.18 21.34 -8.82
C ARG A 224 -29.32 22.60 -8.82
N VAL A 225 -30.00 23.75 -8.88
CA VAL A 225 -29.43 25.10 -8.78
C VAL A 225 -29.84 25.76 -7.47
N PHE A 226 -28.88 26.38 -6.78
CA PHE A 226 -29.08 27.20 -5.58
C PHE A 226 -28.62 28.63 -5.85
N ALA A 227 -29.57 29.56 -5.94
CA ALA A 227 -29.33 30.97 -6.19
C ALA A 227 -30.11 31.86 -5.18
N PRO A 228 -29.42 32.72 -4.40
CA PRO A 228 -30.08 33.75 -3.57
C PRO A 228 -30.85 34.77 -4.42
N PRO A 229 -31.91 35.41 -3.89
CA PRO A 229 -32.41 35.27 -2.52
C PRO A 229 -33.36 34.07 -2.32
N TYR A 230 -33.82 33.44 -3.40
CA TYR A 230 -34.92 32.47 -3.37
C TYR A 230 -34.51 31.09 -2.87
N ASP A 231 -33.35 30.56 -3.31
CA ASP A 231 -32.81 29.28 -2.83
C ASP A 231 -31.34 29.45 -2.45
N PRO A 232 -31.03 29.87 -1.22
CA PRO A 232 -29.66 30.10 -0.80
C PRO A 232 -28.82 28.80 -0.86
N PRO A 233 -27.53 28.86 -1.29
CA PRO A 233 -26.62 27.72 -1.26
C PRO A 233 -26.64 26.93 0.06
N PRO A 234 -26.44 25.60 0.01
CA PRO A 234 -26.37 24.75 1.19
C PRO A 234 -25.20 25.17 2.10
N ASP A 235 -25.29 24.81 3.39
CA ASP A 235 -24.19 25.03 4.34
C ASP A 235 -22.99 24.13 3.98
N PHE A 236 -23.28 22.88 3.64
CA PHE A 236 -22.33 21.83 3.26
C PHE A 236 -22.99 20.78 2.37
N TYR A 237 -22.19 19.93 1.73
CA TYR A 237 -22.70 18.71 1.08
C TYR A 237 -21.73 17.52 1.19
N HIS A 238 -22.32 16.33 1.08
CA HIS A 238 -21.71 15.00 1.10
C HIS A 238 -21.95 14.30 -0.24
N ILE A 239 -21.04 13.41 -0.65
CA ILE A 239 -21.22 12.51 -1.79
C ILE A 239 -20.91 11.08 -1.34
N GLY A 240 -21.74 10.12 -1.72
CA GLY A 240 -21.49 8.71 -1.44
C GLY A 240 -22.76 7.88 -1.45
N ASN A 241 -22.72 6.70 -0.85
CA ASN A 241 -23.90 5.86 -0.68
C ASN A 241 -24.42 5.98 0.76
N PHE A 242 -25.63 6.52 0.90
CA PHE A 242 -26.26 6.86 2.18
C PHE A 242 -27.19 5.76 2.73
N LEU A 243 -27.32 4.61 2.06
CA LEU A 243 -28.15 3.51 2.53
C LEU A 243 -27.45 2.73 3.66
N ALA A 244 -28.20 2.41 4.72
CA ALA A 244 -27.68 1.72 5.90
C ALA A 244 -27.40 0.21 5.68
N GLU A 245 -27.99 -0.39 4.65
CA GLU A 245 -28.01 -1.85 4.43
C GLU A 245 -26.67 -2.44 3.97
N ASN A 246 -25.65 -1.61 3.71
CA ASN A 246 -24.36 -2.07 3.25
C ASN A 246 -23.21 -1.42 4.05
N PRO A 247 -22.66 -2.12 5.07
CA PRO A 247 -21.70 -1.55 6.01
C PRO A 247 -20.34 -1.16 5.39
N MET A 248 -20.09 -1.52 4.12
CA MET A 248 -18.83 -1.24 3.42
C MET A 248 -18.82 0.03 2.56
N ASN A 249 -19.91 0.80 2.54
CA ASN A 249 -20.01 1.99 1.70
C ASN A 249 -19.48 3.26 2.37
N THR A 250 -18.52 3.91 1.72
CA THR A 250 -17.88 5.18 2.14
C THR A 250 -18.75 6.38 1.77
N VAL A 251 -19.12 7.19 2.77
CA VAL A 251 -19.66 8.56 2.57
C VAL A 251 -18.49 9.54 2.61
N PHE A 252 -18.35 10.35 1.55
CA PHE A 252 -17.33 11.37 1.42
C PHE A 252 -17.93 12.77 1.67
N PRO A 253 -17.66 13.39 2.82
CA PRO A 253 -17.91 14.81 3.05
C PRO A 253 -16.91 15.66 2.24
N ILE A 254 -17.41 16.66 1.50
CA ILE A 254 -16.64 17.21 0.39
C ILE A 254 -16.46 18.72 0.46
N HIS A 255 -17.44 19.54 0.89
CA HIS A 255 -17.33 20.99 0.76
C HIS A 255 -18.22 21.76 1.76
N LYS A 256 -17.65 22.68 2.55
CA LYS A 256 -18.40 23.68 3.33
C LYS A 256 -18.44 24.99 2.54
N LEU A 257 -19.64 25.49 2.26
CA LEU A 257 -19.84 26.70 1.44
C LEU A 257 -20.15 27.95 2.28
N ARG A 258 -20.51 27.74 3.56
CA ARG A 258 -20.94 28.78 4.51
C ARG A 258 -20.46 28.47 5.92
N GLY A 259 -20.47 29.49 6.78
CA GLY A 259 -20.07 29.36 8.18
C GLY A 259 -18.62 29.76 8.41
N THR A 260 -17.95 29.08 9.33
CA THR A 260 -16.54 29.30 9.69
C THR A 260 -15.78 27.99 9.59
N THR A 261 -14.50 28.05 9.20
CA THR A 261 -13.59 26.93 9.37
C THR A 261 -13.33 26.67 10.86
N ARG A 262 -12.60 25.60 11.19
CA ARG A 262 -12.33 25.23 12.57
C ARG A 262 -11.52 26.27 13.34
N ARG A 263 -10.65 26.99 12.64
CA ARG A 263 -9.87 28.11 13.19
C ARG A 263 -10.64 29.44 13.23
N GLY A 264 -11.96 29.40 13.03
CA GLY A 264 -12.83 30.57 13.09
C GLY A 264 -12.80 31.46 11.84
N VAL A 265 -12.18 31.00 10.75
CA VAL A 265 -12.10 31.80 9.52
C VAL A 265 -13.44 31.78 8.80
N LYS A 266 -14.04 32.95 8.58
CA LYS A 266 -15.34 33.08 7.93
C LYS A 266 -15.29 32.71 6.44
N LEU A 267 -16.17 31.80 6.03
CA LEU A 267 -16.36 31.41 4.64
C LEU A 267 -17.21 32.44 3.89
N THR A 268 -16.96 32.60 2.59
CA THR A 268 -17.69 33.57 1.75
C THR A 268 -18.78 32.86 0.96
N PRO A 269 -20.08 33.08 1.28
CA PRO A 269 -21.18 32.42 0.60
C PRO A 269 -21.14 32.69 -0.91
N PRO A 270 -21.27 31.66 -1.76
CA PRO A 270 -21.32 31.86 -3.20
C PRO A 270 -22.63 32.53 -3.62
N SER A 271 -22.56 33.27 -4.73
CA SER A 271 -23.72 33.84 -5.42
C SER A 271 -24.53 32.77 -6.15
N LEU A 272 -23.90 31.64 -6.49
CA LEU A 272 -24.53 30.50 -7.16
C LEU A 272 -23.80 29.21 -6.77
N PHE A 273 -24.58 28.16 -6.49
CA PHE A 273 -24.07 26.80 -6.36
C PHE A 273 -24.92 25.86 -7.24
N VAL A 274 -24.29 24.97 -7.99
CA VAL A 274 -24.96 24.04 -8.91
C VAL A 274 -24.40 22.64 -8.74
N ILE A 275 -25.29 21.65 -8.79
CA ILE A 275 -24.99 20.22 -8.86
C ILE A 275 -25.56 19.69 -10.18
N ASP A 276 -24.73 19.06 -11.01
CA ASP A 276 -25.16 18.42 -12.27
C ASP A 276 -24.07 17.45 -12.78
N ASP A 277 -24.31 16.83 -13.95
CA ASP A 277 -23.39 15.91 -14.62
C ASP A 277 -22.07 16.59 -15.02
N TRP A 278 -20.91 15.98 -14.75
CA TRP A 278 -19.62 16.56 -15.14
C TRP A 278 -19.51 16.86 -16.64
N ARG A 279 -20.09 16.02 -17.52
CA ARG A 279 -20.07 16.26 -18.97
C ARG A 279 -20.85 17.51 -19.35
N ARG A 280 -21.90 17.84 -18.60
CA ARG A 280 -22.67 19.07 -18.78
C ARG A 280 -22.00 20.25 -18.12
N LEU A 281 -21.54 20.13 -16.89
CA LEU A 281 -20.84 21.23 -16.21
C LEU A 281 -19.56 21.61 -16.94
N ARG A 282 -18.74 20.67 -17.41
CA ARG A 282 -17.53 20.99 -18.21
C ARG A 282 -17.84 21.69 -19.53
N ALA A 283 -19.01 21.42 -20.11
CA ALA A 283 -19.51 22.10 -21.31
C ALA A 283 -20.27 23.40 -20.98
N SER A 284 -20.60 23.62 -19.71
CA SER A 284 -21.32 24.79 -19.22
C SER A 284 -20.43 26.03 -19.25
N SER A 285 -21.10 27.17 -19.30
CA SER A 285 -20.46 28.47 -19.41
C SER A 285 -20.45 29.23 -18.08
N TRP A 286 -19.83 30.41 -18.05
CA TRP A 286 -20.04 31.38 -16.97
C TRP A 286 -21.52 31.54 -16.60
N PHE A 287 -22.38 31.43 -17.61
CA PHE A 287 -23.82 31.26 -17.51
C PHE A 287 -24.13 29.77 -17.63
N PRO A 288 -24.33 29.04 -16.53
CA PRO A 288 -24.82 27.67 -16.63
C PRO A 288 -26.14 27.70 -17.44
N PRO A 289 -26.36 26.74 -18.35
CA PRO A 289 -27.60 26.69 -19.11
C PRO A 289 -28.78 26.73 -18.13
N GLY A 290 -29.77 27.58 -18.41
CA GLY A 290 -30.91 27.81 -17.52
C GLY A 290 -31.76 26.56 -17.25
N GLU A 291 -31.57 25.51 -18.04
CA GLU A 291 -32.08 24.16 -17.79
C GLU A 291 -30.92 23.29 -17.30
N VAL A 292 -30.75 23.19 -15.98
CA VAL A 292 -30.23 21.95 -15.41
C VAL A 292 -31.26 20.90 -15.78
N GLY A 293 -30.94 20.10 -16.80
CA GLY A 293 -31.94 19.44 -17.64
C GLY A 293 -32.89 18.51 -16.89
N THR A 294 -34.04 18.25 -17.49
CA THR A 294 -35.01 17.19 -17.11
C THR A 294 -34.41 15.78 -17.08
N GLU A 295 -33.16 15.64 -17.52
CA GLU A 295 -32.41 14.43 -17.64
C GLU A 295 -31.45 14.27 -16.46
N SER A 296 -31.35 13.04 -15.97
CA SER A 296 -30.61 12.73 -14.77
C SER A 296 -29.09 12.81 -14.90
N PHE A 297 -28.39 13.09 -13.79
CA PHE A 297 -26.92 13.08 -13.76
C PHE A 297 -26.36 11.66 -13.59
N ALA A 298 -25.30 11.35 -14.35
CA ALA A 298 -24.58 10.07 -14.33
C ALA A 298 -23.21 10.20 -13.61
N ASP A 299 -22.61 11.39 -13.63
CA ASP A 299 -21.39 11.69 -12.87
C ASP A 299 -21.52 12.98 -12.08
N CYS A 300 -21.25 12.94 -10.78
CA CYS A 300 -21.46 14.10 -9.92
C CYS A 300 -20.35 15.15 -10.08
N ALA A 301 -20.74 16.38 -10.38
CA ALA A 301 -19.86 17.54 -10.30
C ALA A 301 -20.56 18.76 -9.70
N THR A 302 -19.76 19.69 -9.20
CA THR A 302 -20.27 20.92 -8.58
C THR A 302 -19.64 22.17 -9.17
N LEU A 303 -20.42 23.24 -9.19
CA LEU A 303 -20.02 24.56 -9.66
C LEU A 303 -20.38 25.61 -8.61
N THR A 304 -19.43 26.47 -8.28
CA THR A 304 -19.54 27.54 -7.28
C THR A 304 -19.13 28.86 -7.90
N ARG A 305 -19.97 29.91 -7.80
CA ARG A 305 -19.72 31.22 -8.44
C ARG A 305 -19.83 32.38 -7.46
N TRP A 306 -18.93 33.36 -7.59
CA TRP A 306 -18.98 34.66 -6.94
C TRP A 306 -18.97 35.77 -8.01
N ASP A 307 -20.02 36.59 -8.10
CA ASP A 307 -20.32 37.41 -9.29
C ASP A 307 -19.97 38.91 -9.21
N SER A 308 -19.65 39.44 -8.02
CA SER A 308 -19.57 40.91 -7.81
C SER A 308 -18.46 41.32 -6.86
N LEU A 309 -17.25 40.86 -7.12
CA LEU A 309 -16.05 41.22 -6.36
C LEU A 309 -15.49 42.56 -6.86
N VAL A 310 -15.26 43.50 -5.94
CA VAL A 310 -14.79 44.87 -6.24
C VAL A 310 -13.60 45.26 -5.38
N GLY A 311 -12.73 46.11 -5.92
CA GLY A 311 -11.60 46.67 -5.17
C GLY A 311 -10.61 45.60 -4.73
N LYS A 312 -10.51 45.36 -3.43
CA LYS A 312 -9.69 44.30 -2.84
C LYS A 312 -10.48 43.50 -1.83
N GLY A 313 -10.19 42.21 -1.70
CA GLY A 313 -10.86 41.34 -0.74
C GLY A 313 -10.39 39.90 -0.83
N VAL A 314 -11.05 39.02 -0.07
CA VAL A 314 -10.77 37.59 -0.04
C VAL A 314 -12.10 36.84 -0.08
N VAL A 315 -12.20 35.84 -0.97
CA VAL A 315 -13.28 34.84 -0.91
C VAL A 315 -12.74 33.50 -0.44
N ARG A 316 -13.51 32.80 0.40
CA ARG A 316 -13.06 31.58 1.10
C ARG A 316 -14.07 30.45 1.03
N THR A 317 -13.57 29.24 0.88
CA THR A 317 -14.32 27.98 1.03
C THR A 317 -13.42 26.91 1.69
N SER A 318 -13.98 25.82 2.19
CA SER A 318 -13.18 24.75 2.82
C SER A 318 -13.64 23.34 2.43
N PHE A 319 -12.68 22.43 2.33
CA PHE A 319 -12.86 21.03 1.94
C PHE A 319 -12.32 20.12 3.05
N GLY A 320 -13.00 19.03 3.42
CA GLY A 320 -12.44 18.17 4.46
C GLY A 320 -13.31 16.99 4.86
N LEU A 321 -12.73 16.06 5.63
CA LEU A 321 -13.43 14.88 6.10
C LEU A 321 -14.20 15.13 7.42
N ASN A 322 -15.48 14.76 7.48
CA ASN A 322 -16.16 14.39 8.73
C ASN A 322 -15.58 13.07 9.22
N ASN A 323 -14.39 13.09 9.80
CA ASN A 323 -14.00 11.99 10.66
C ASN A 323 -14.91 12.04 11.90
N ARG A 324 -15.19 10.89 12.53
CA ARG A 324 -16.06 10.75 13.73
C ARG A 324 -15.62 11.60 14.93
N GLY A 325 -14.55 12.39 14.81
CA GLY A 325 -14.36 13.52 15.66
C GLY A 325 -13.44 14.57 15.07
N SER A 326 -13.95 15.58 14.37
CA SER A 326 -13.16 16.82 14.13
C SER A 326 -13.94 18.03 13.58
N ASN A 327 -15.14 17.85 13.04
CA ASN A 327 -15.84 18.95 12.34
C ASN A 327 -17.07 19.51 13.05
N ASP A 328 -17.20 19.29 14.36
CA ASP A 328 -18.45 19.45 15.12
C ASP A 328 -19.64 18.74 14.44
N MET A 329 -19.43 17.92 13.40
CA MET A 329 -20.42 17.31 12.52
C MET A 329 -20.21 15.80 12.51
N PHE A 330 -21.22 15.06 12.93
CA PHE A 330 -21.25 13.62 13.07
C PHE A 330 -22.26 13.07 12.07
N THR A 331 -21.95 11.99 11.37
CA THR A 331 -22.87 11.40 10.40
C THR A 331 -23.24 9.99 10.83
N CYS A 332 -24.47 9.59 10.56
CA CYS A 332 -24.90 8.21 10.77
C CYS A 332 -26.04 7.80 9.85
N ARG A 333 -26.09 6.50 9.59
CA ARG A 333 -27.11 5.84 8.78
C ARG A 333 -28.00 5.00 9.68
N ASN A 334 -29.27 4.99 9.35
CA ASN A 334 -30.23 4.27 10.14
C ASN A 334 -31.49 3.93 9.32
N GLY A 335 -31.50 2.70 8.79
CA GLY A 335 -32.51 2.28 7.83
C GLY A 335 -32.58 3.21 6.62
N GLY A 336 -33.78 3.77 6.38
CA GLY A 336 -34.08 4.68 5.26
C GLY A 336 -33.81 6.17 5.52
N VAL A 337 -33.03 6.51 6.56
CA VAL A 337 -32.61 7.90 6.82
C VAL A 337 -31.10 8.01 7.00
N PHE A 338 -30.58 9.15 6.55
CA PHE A 338 -29.21 9.61 6.76
C PHE A 338 -29.24 10.85 7.66
N ILE A 339 -28.34 10.89 8.63
CA ILE A 339 -28.39 11.87 9.71
C ILE A 339 -27.04 12.55 9.81
N ASP A 340 -27.05 13.89 9.75
CA ASP A 340 -25.91 14.73 10.10
C ASP A 340 -26.23 15.46 11.40
N ILE A 341 -25.36 15.38 12.40
CA ILE A 341 -25.52 16.02 13.71
C ILE A 341 -24.41 17.03 13.88
N ARG A 342 -24.73 18.32 14.06
CA ARG A 342 -23.77 19.35 14.44
C ARG A 342 -23.89 19.69 15.92
N THR A 343 -22.81 19.54 16.69
CA THR A 343 -22.75 19.89 18.12
C THR A 343 -21.36 20.36 18.51
N LYS A 344 -21.27 21.14 19.61
CA LYS A 344 -19.97 21.51 20.20
C LYS A 344 -19.27 20.29 20.76
N ARG A 345 -17.98 20.16 20.50
CA ARG A 345 -17.16 19.09 21.06
C ARG A 345 -16.32 19.48 22.27
N VAL A 346 -15.80 20.70 22.32
CA VAL A 346 -14.99 21.18 23.44
C VAL A 346 -15.57 22.50 23.95
N ILE A 347 -15.80 22.58 25.25
CA ILE A 347 -16.23 23.78 25.95
C ILE A 347 -15.22 24.05 27.05
N THR A 348 -14.51 25.17 26.96
CA THR A 348 -13.45 25.55 27.90
C THR A 348 -13.90 26.70 28.80
N GLN A 349 -13.23 26.86 29.94
CA GLN A 349 -13.42 27.97 30.85
C GLN A 349 -12.18 28.87 30.80
N ALA A 350 -12.35 30.12 30.39
CA ALA A 350 -11.22 31.02 30.10
C ALA A 350 -10.47 31.54 31.34
N VAL A 351 -11.10 31.53 32.52
CA VAL A 351 -10.51 31.94 33.82
C VAL A 351 -11.01 31.04 34.95
N LYS A 352 -10.20 30.85 36.01
CA LYS A 352 -10.56 29.97 37.14
C LYS A 352 -11.89 30.37 37.73
N ASN A 353 -12.86 29.45 37.74
CA ASN A 353 -14.23 29.70 38.20
C ASN A 353 -15.00 30.77 37.39
N GLY A 354 -14.55 31.12 36.18
CA GLY A 354 -15.23 32.04 35.25
C GLY A 354 -16.36 31.41 34.45
N PRO A 355 -16.98 32.15 33.53
CA PRO A 355 -17.93 31.57 32.57
C PRO A 355 -17.21 30.59 31.63
N TYR A 356 -17.93 29.57 31.18
CA TYR A 356 -17.51 28.75 30.04
C TYR A 356 -17.65 29.56 28.76
N ASP A 357 -16.84 29.26 27.75
CA ASP A 357 -16.92 29.89 26.42
C ASP A 357 -18.31 29.69 25.77
N TYR A 358 -19.03 28.65 26.19
CA TYR A 358 -20.45 28.42 25.92
C TYR A 358 -21.17 27.96 27.18
N GLU A 359 -22.09 28.78 27.68
CA GLU A 359 -22.99 28.36 28.77
C GLU A 359 -24.23 27.62 28.24
N GLN A 360 -24.59 27.92 26.99
CA GLN A 360 -25.63 27.25 26.23
C GLN A 360 -25.16 27.07 24.78
N PHE A 361 -25.56 25.97 24.14
CA PHE A 361 -25.32 25.76 22.71
C PHE A 361 -26.40 24.89 22.08
N ASP A 362 -26.53 24.99 20.76
CA ASP A 362 -27.49 24.21 19.99
C ASP A 362 -26.82 22.94 19.42
N VAL A 363 -27.49 21.81 19.59
CA VAL A 363 -27.27 20.58 18.82
C VAL A 363 -28.23 20.59 17.64
N GLU A 364 -27.69 20.68 16.43
CA GLU A 364 -28.46 20.68 15.20
C GLU A 364 -28.40 19.29 14.56
N MET A 365 -29.49 18.81 13.96
CA MET A 365 -29.50 17.53 13.26
C MET A 365 -30.25 17.65 11.94
N TRP A 366 -29.61 17.31 10.82
CA TRP A 366 -30.27 17.19 9.52
C TRP A 366 -30.62 15.73 9.28
N VAL A 367 -31.90 15.47 9.08
CA VAL A 367 -32.43 14.14 8.81
C VAL A 367 -32.85 14.10 7.35
N SER A 368 -32.16 13.31 6.56
CA SER A 368 -32.36 13.14 5.12
C SER A 368 -33.03 11.80 4.84
N ASN A 369 -34.15 11.81 4.13
CA ASN A 369 -34.79 10.58 3.66
C ASN A 369 -34.02 9.99 2.49
N THR A 370 -33.46 8.80 2.66
CA THR A 370 -32.63 8.15 1.64
C THR A 370 -33.46 7.51 0.52
N SER A 371 -34.78 7.40 0.70
CA SER A 371 -35.70 6.96 -0.35
C SER A 371 -36.11 8.12 -1.25
N THR A 372 -36.02 7.93 -2.56
CA THR A 372 -36.58 8.86 -3.57
C THR A 372 -38.02 8.51 -3.97
N GLN A 373 -38.59 7.46 -3.39
CA GLN A 373 -39.94 6.98 -3.75
C GLN A 373 -40.96 7.10 -2.61
N TYR A 374 -40.54 6.91 -1.35
CA TYR A 374 -41.45 6.82 -0.22
C TYR A 374 -41.17 7.92 0.81
N ALA A 375 -42.24 8.46 1.42
CA ALA A 375 -42.12 9.39 2.53
C ALA A 375 -41.78 8.66 3.84
N ALA A 376 -41.07 9.33 4.73
CA ALA A 376 -40.73 8.85 6.07
C ALA A 376 -41.25 9.82 7.14
N THR A 377 -41.68 9.30 8.29
CA THR A 377 -42.07 10.13 9.45
C THR A 377 -41.41 9.59 10.73
N PRO A 378 -40.10 9.80 10.91
CA PRO A 378 -39.42 9.36 12.12
C PRO A 378 -39.69 10.29 13.30
N PHE A 379 -39.70 9.69 14.50
CA PHE A 379 -39.57 10.39 15.77
C PHE A 379 -38.13 10.23 16.25
N ILE A 380 -37.47 11.34 16.58
CA ILE A 380 -36.11 11.34 17.12
C ILE A 380 -36.15 11.92 18.52
N ARG A 381 -35.51 11.23 19.46
CA ARG A 381 -35.42 11.58 20.87
C ARG A 381 -33.97 11.79 21.25
N LEU A 382 -33.66 12.93 21.86
CA LEU A 382 -32.45 13.08 22.66
C LEU A 382 -32.67 12.33 23.99
N ASP A 383 -31.81 11.37 24.32
CA ASP A 383 -31.96 10.56 25.52
C ASP A 383 -31.55 11.36 26.76
N GLU A 384 -32.44 11.39 27.75
CA GLU A 384 -32.24 12.05 29.04
C GLU A 384 -32.32 11.02 30.19
N PRO A 385 -31.49 11.14 31.23
CA PRO A 385 -30.46 12.16 31.42
C PRO A 385 -29.26 11.99 30.46
N ILE A 386 -28.61 13.10 30.08
CA ILE A 386 -27.44 13.06 29.20
C ILE A 386 -26.28 12.42 29.96
N ALA A 387 -25.83 11.25 29.51
CA ALA A 387 -24.80 10.48 30.18
C ALA A 387 -23.51 11.29 30.34
N SER A 388 -22.96 11.33 31.55
CA SER A 388 -21.76 12.12 31.89
C SER A 388 -20.71 11.26 32.60
N ILE A 389 -19.43 11.58 32.41
CA ILE A 389 -18.28 10.79 32.89
C ILE A 389 -17.29 11.74 33.61
N PRO A 390 -16.68 11.31 34.73
CA PRO A 390 -16.69 9.96 35.28
C PRO A 390 -17.75 9.68 36.36
N ASN A 391 -18.29 10.69 37.03
CA ASN A 391 -19.12 10.50 38.22
C ASN A 391 -20.61 10.30 37.91
N GLY A 392 -21.01 10.40 36.64
CA GLY A 392 -22.42 10.30 36.23
C GLY A 392 -23.26 11.52 36.62
N THR A 393 -22.62 12.63 36.97
CA THR A 393 -23.31 13.87 37.33
C THR A 393 -23.57 14.67 36.05
N GLU A 394 -24.84 14.88 35.69
CA GLU A 394 -25.24 15.54 34.43
C GLU A 394 -24.42 16.81 34.15
N ARG A 395 -23.50 16.72 33.19
CA ARG A 395 -22.66 17.83 32.78
C ARG A 395 -23.36 18.72 31.77
N LEU A 396 -24.23 18.12 30.96
CA LEU A 396 -25.11 18.80 30.04
C LEU A 396 -26.54 18.46 30.40
N THR A 397 -27.43 19.44 30.33
CA THR A 397 -28.88 19.25 30.56
C THR A 397 -29.65 19.83 29.39
N LEU A 398 -30.75 19.21 28.99
CA LEU A 398 -31.64 19.77 27.97
C LEU A 398 -32.28 21.06 28.50
N ASP A 399 -32.28 22.10 27.68
CA ASP A 399 -33.00 23.33 27.97
C ASP A 399 -34.51 23.12 27.80
N GLY A 400 -35.29 23.53 28.81
CA GLY A 400 -36.74 23.36 28.83
C GLY A 400 -37.49 24.06 27.68
N SER A 401 -36.83 24.94 26.91
CA SER A 401 -37.41 25.55 25.70
C SER A 401 -37.42 24.62 24.48
N THR A 402 -36.73 23.48 24.52
CA THR A 402 -36.71 22.51 23.41
C THR A 402 -37.17 21.12 23.86
N PRO A 403 -38.16 20.49 23.20
CA PRO A 403 -38.62 19.15 23.58
C PRO A 403 -37.57 18.08 23.22
N ALA A 404 -37.44 17.08 24.10
CA ALA A 404 -36.54 15.94 23.90
C ALA A 404 -36.90 15.12 22.66
N ILE A 405 -38.21 14.93 22.42
CA ILE A 405 -38.76 14.21 21.27
C ILE A 405 -39.21 15.19 20.20
N GLN A 406 -38.71 15.02 18.97
CA GLN A 406 -39.13 15.79 17.80
C GLN A 406 -39.62 14.87 16.69
N ARG A 407 -40.75 15.24 16.07
CA ARG A 407 -41.34 14.54 14.91
C ARG A 407 -40.97 15.30 13.65
N THR A 408 -40.54 14.59 12.61
CA THR A 408 -40.23 15.16 11.30
C THR A 408 -41.00 14.45 10.20
N GLN A 409 -41.50 15.19 9.20
CA GLN A 409 -42.21 14.63 8.04
C GLN A 409 -41.32 14.85 6.81
N LEU A 410 -40.78 13.75 6.30
CA LEU A 410 -39.81 13.78 5.20
C LEU A 410 -40.46 13.21 3.94
N GLY A 411 -40.66 14.05 2.93
CA GLY A 411 -40.96 13.58 1.58
C GLY A 411 -39.78 12.78 0.98
N PRO A 412 -39.95 12.17 -0.20
CA PRO A 412 -38.86 11.47 -0.86
C PRO A 412 -37.67 12.39 -1.15
N GLY A 413 -36.45 11.99 -0.77
CA GLY A 413 -35.22 12.78 -0.91
C GLY A 413 -35.15 14.07 -0.08
N MET A 414 -36.11 14.32 0.80
CA MET A 414 -36.18 15.55 1.60
C MET A 414 -35.24 15.49 2.81
N THR A 415 -34.65 16.64 3.14
CA THR A 415 -33.89 16.85 4.38
C THR A 415 -34.60 17.86 5.28
N GLN A 416 -34.72 17.56 6.57
CA GLN A 416 -35.25 18.48 7.57
C GLN A 416 -34.28 18.67 8.73
N LYS A 417 -34.16 19.90 9.22
CA LYS A 417 -33.31 20.27 10.36
C LYS A 417 -34.10 20.22 11.66
N LEU A 418 -33.53 19.57 12.67
CA LEU A 418 -33.96 19.51 14.06
C LEU A 418 -32.95 20.24 14.94
N ARG A 419 -33.38 20.69 16.13
CA ARG A 419 -32.52 21.45 17.04
C ARG A 419 -32.89 21.19 18.49
N TRP A 420 -31.89 20.87 19.32
CA TRP A 420 -31.99 20.80 20.78
C TRP A 420 -31.04 21.82 21.38
N ARG A 421 -31.46 22.53 22.43
CA ARG A 421 -30.60 23.47 23.14
C ARG A 421 -30.11 22.84 24.42
N LEU A 422 -28.80 22.80 24.64
CA LEU A 422 -28.19 22.22 25.84
C LEU A 422 -27.59 23.31 26.71
N ASN A 423 -27.73 23.13 28.03
CA ASN A 423 -27.14 23.97 29.07
C ASN A 423 -25.93 23.27 29.69
N VAL A 424 -24.87 24.02 29.97
CA VAL A 424 -23.70 23.49 30.69
C VAL A 424 -23.94 23.58 32.20
N ASN A 425 -24.00 22.42 32.87
CA ASN A 425 -24.16 22.36 34.32
C ASN A 425 -22.81 22.62 35.01
N ARG A 426 -22.69 23.82 35.59
CA ARG A 426 -21.48 24.26 36.30
C ARG A 426 -21.19 23.48 37.58
N ASN A 427 -22.23 22.87 38.17
CA ASN A 427 -22.11 22.13 39.43
C ASN A 427 -21.61 20.68 39.22
N SER A 428 -21.58 20.20 37.98
CA SER A 428 -20.99 18.91 37.65
C SER A 428 -19.47 19.02 37.49
N SER A 429 -18.73 18.11 38.11
CA SER A 429 -17.29 17.93 37.92
C SER A 429 -16.94 17.06 36.72
N ASP A 430 -17.94 16.46 36.06
CA ASP A 430 -17.73 15.58 34.93
C ASP A 430 -17.18 16.37 33.74
N THR A 431 -16.21 15.79 33.06
CA THR A 431 -15.50 16.47 31.96
C THR A 431 -16.00 16.02 30.61
N GLN A 432 -16.83 14.98 30.55
CA GLN A 432 -17.36 14.41 29.32
C GLN A 432 -18.86 14.18 29.43
N ALA A 433 -19.58 14.47 28.34
CA ALA A 433 -21.01 14.23 28.18
C ALA A 433 -21.29 13.55 26.84
N ILE A 434 -22.03 12.45 26.85
CA ILE A 434 -22.38 11.65 25.68
C ILE A 434 -23.81 12.00 25.26
N VAL A 435 -23.95 12.63 24.10
CA VAL A 435 -25.24 13.03 23.52
C VAL A 435 -25.83 11.84 22.76
N ARG A 436 -26.73 11.08 23.39
CA ARG A 436 -27.35 9.90 22.75
C ARG A 436 -28.69 10.25 22.11
N PHE A 437 -28.93 9.62 20.98
CA PHE A 437 -30.20 9.74 20.27
C PHE A 437 -30.81 8.37 20.04
N SER A 438 -32.12 8.31 20.30
CA SER A 438 -32.96 7.17 19.97
C SER A 438 -33.99 7.58 18.93
N TRP A 439 -34.48 6.63 18.16
CA TRP A 439 -35.49 6.89 17.13
C TRP A 439 -36.54 5.79 17.07
N ARG A 440 -37.64 6.10 16.39
CA ARG A 440 -38.65 5.12 15.97
C ARG A 440 -39.43 5.61 14.75
N ARG A 441 -40.04 4.69 14.02
CA ARG A 441 -41.03 4.99 12.98
C ARG A 441 -42.40 5.27 13.59
N LEU A 442 -43.28 5.90 12.80
CA LEU A 442 -44.65 6.19 13.21
C LEU A 442 -45.44 4.94 13.68
N VAL A 443 -45.15 3.78 13.10
CA VAL A 443 -45.82 2.50 13.37
C VAL A 443 -45.16 1.67 14.48
N GLU A 444 -44.06 2.14 15.05
CA GLU A 444 -43.31 1.43 16.10
C GLU A 444 -43.65 2.03 17.47
N ASP A 445 -43.94 1.18 18.46
CA ASP A 445 -44.33 1.63 19.80
C ASP A 445 -43.15 1.95 20.73
N LYS A 446 -41.93 1.52 20.37
CA LYS A 446 -40.73 1.68 21.21
C LYS A 446 -39.64 2.44 20.47
N PHE A 447 -38.93 3.31 21.20
CA PHE A 447 -37.68 3.91 20.73
C PHE A 447 -36.56 2.87 20.78
N GLY A 448 -35.80 2.78 19.71
CA GLY A 448 -34.55 2.02 19.63
C GLY A 448 -33.36 2.94 19.35
N PRO A 449 -32.13 2.47 19.56
CA PRO A 449 -30.94 3.21 19.16
C PRO A 449 -30.89 3.35 17.64
N PHE A 450 -30.10 4.31 17.15
CA PHE A 450 -29.71 4.31 15.74
C PHE A 450 -28.89 3.06 15.39
N THR A 451 -29.02 2.60 14.14
CA THR A 451 -28.31 1.40 13.64
C THR A 451 -26.79 1.60 13.71
N GLU A 452 -26.31 2.79 13.34
CA GLU A 452 -24.93 3.20 13.60
C GLU A 452 -24.88 4.05 14.87
N ALA A 453 -23.91 3.77 15.75
CA ALA A 453 -23.69 4.55 16.96
C ALA A 453 -23.25 5.99 16.60
N CYS A 454 -24.18 6.95 16.70
CA CYS A 454 -23.90 8.38 16.63
C CYS A 454 -24.18 9.02 17.99
N GLU A 455 -23.19 8.86 18.86
CA GLU A 455 -23.19 9.41 20.21
C GLU A 455 -22.11 10.50 20.31
N PRO A 456 -22.37 11.75 19.88
CA PRO A 456 -21.39 12.82 20.03
C PRO A 456 -20.90 12.96 21.47
N LEU A 457 -19.59 12.89 21.65
CA LEU A 457 -18.93 13.14 22.93
C LEU A 457 -18.56 14.62 23.03
N VAL A 458 -19.10 15.31 24.04
CA VAL A 458 -18.80 16.71 24.37
C VAL A 458 -17.90 16.75 25.60
N THR A 459 -16.70 17.30 25.45
CA THR A 459 -15.75 17.52 26.52
C THR A 459 -15.91 18.94 27.09
N VAL A 460 -16.14 19.06 28.40
CA VAL A 460 -16.30 20.34 29.10
C VAL A 460 -15.19 20.51 30.12
N LEU A 461 -14.18 21.31 29.77
CA LEU A 461 -12.95 21.53 30.53
C LEU A 461 -13.08 22.77 31.42
N GLY A 462 -12.76 22.63 32.71
CA GLY A 462 -12.55 23.77 33.61
C GLY A 462 -11.31 24.58 33.24
N PHE A 463 -11.07 25.68 33.95
CA PHE A 463 -9.91 26.54 33.71
C PHE A 463 -8.60 25.81 33.99
N ILE A 464 -7.65 25.95 33.07
CA ILE A 464 -6.33 25.35 33.13
C ILE A 464 -5.32 26.45 33.52
N ASP A 465 -4.94 26.53 34.81
CA ASP A 465 -3.77 27.26 35.31
C ASP A 465 -2.47 26.55 34.84
N PRO A 466 -1.32 27.23 34.64
CA PRO A 466 -0.12 26.63 34.03
C PRO A 466 0.36 25.39 34.80
N PRO A 467 0.93 24.35 34.15
CA PRO A 467 1.00 23.02 34.75
C PRO A 467 2.10 22.94 35.83
N PRO A 468 1.76 22.56 37.07
CA PRO A 468 2.69 21.83 37.93
C PRO A 468 2.51 20.32 37.67
N ASP A 469 3.61 19.69 37.30
CA ASP A 469 3.81 18.25 37.03
C ASP A 469 3.18 17.67 35.74
N PRO A 470 3.92 16.80 35.03
CA PRO A 470 3.38 16.09 33.88
C PRO A 470 2.18 15.22 34.33
N PRO A 471 1.03 15.30 33.63
CA PRO A 471 -0.08 14.37 33.81
C PRO A 471 0.40 12.91 33.93
N LYS A 472 -0.17 12.16 34.86
CA LYS A 472 -0.01 10.70 34.89
C LYS A 472 -0.78 10.10 33.73
N ASP A 473 -0.27 9.00 33.19
CA ASP A 473 -0.98 8.19 32.20
C ASP A 473 -2.35 7.74 32.73
N THR A 474 -3.44 8.13 32.10
CA THR A 474 -4.79 7.68 32.52
C THR A 474 -5.51 6.94 31.41
N VAL A 475 -4.82 6.61 30.32
CA VAL A 475 -5.46 6.12 29.10
C VAL A 475 -5.02 4.68 28.88
N ALA A 476 -5.97 3.76 28.76
CA ALA A 476 -5.66 2.36 28.55
C ALA A 476 -5.08 2.09 27.15
N PRO A 477 -4.15 1.12 27.00
CA PRO A 477 -3.55 0.77 25.72
C PRO A 477 -4.57 0.54 24.60
N VAL A 478 -4.25 0.94 23.37
CA VAL A 478 -5.11 0.70 22.20
C VAL A 478 -4.92 -0.73 21.70
N ILE A 479 -6.02 -1.47 21.54
CA ILE A 479 -6.07 -2.73 20.81
C ILE A 479 -6.75 -2.48 19.46
N GLU A 480 -6.00 -2.63 18.38
CA GLU A 480 -6.46 -2.40 17.02
C GLU A 480 -6.45 -3.71 16.21
N PRO A 481 -7.60 -4.23 15.78
CA PRO A 481 -7.64 -5.41 14.93
C PRO A 481 -7.10 -5.07 13.53
N ILE A 482 -6.00 -5.70 13.12
CA ILE A 482 -5.37 -5.51 11.80
C ILE A 482 -6.03 -6.42 10.75
N SER A 483 -6.22 -7.69 11.10
CA SER A 483 -6.82 -8.66 10.19
C SER A 483 -7.46 -9.82 10.95
N ALA A 484 -8.51 -10.38 10.35
CA ALA A 484 -9.10 -11.64 10.75
C ALA A 484 -9.24 -12.50 9.49
N VAL A 485 -8.39 -13.51 9.34
CA VAL A 485 -8.43 -14.43 8.20
C VAL A 485 -9.08 -15.73 8.66
N ARG A 486 -10.23 -16.08 8.06
CA ARG A 486 -10.99 -17.30 8.35
C ARG A 486 -10.66 -18.45 7.40
N ASP A 487 -9.40 -18.61 7.03
CA ASP A 487 -8.93 -19.79 6.28
C ASP A 487 -8.57 -20.93 7.25
N SER A 488 -7.97 -22.01 6.74
CA SER A 488 -7.71 -23.31 7.39
C SER A 488 -7.02 -23.28 8.77
N THR A 489 -6.61 -22.12 9.30
CA THR A 489 -6.03 -21.96 10.64
C THR A 489 -6.63 -20.82 11.48
N ALA A 490 -7.74 -20.18 11.04
CA ALA A 490 -8.44 -19.07 11.71
C ALA A 490 -7.52 -18.18 12.57
N LEU A 491 -6.93 -17.15 11.96
CA LEU A 491 -5.94 -16.27 12.57
C LEU A 491 -6.52 -14.86 12.77
N TRP A 492 -6.36 -14.34 13.97
CA TRP A 492 -6.59 -12.93 14.30
C TRP A 492 -5.25 -12.28 14.60
N VAL A 493 -5.04 -11.11 13.99
CA VAL A 493 -3.88 -10.27 14.24
C VAL A 493 -4.39 -8.94 14.80
N SER A 494 -4.00 -8.64 16.03
CA SER A 494 -4.30 -7.37 16.69
C SER A 494 -2.99 -6.63 16.95
N ARG A 495 -2.94 -5.34 16.60
CA ARG A 495 -1.86 -4.45 16.99
C ARG A 495 -2.22 -3.83 18.32
N VAL A 496 -1.31 -3.92 19.27
CA VAL A 496 -1.43 -3.26 20.56
C VAL A 496 -0.37 -2.19 20.66
N MET A 497 -0.77 -0.99 21.06
CA MET A 497 0.15 0.10 21.32
C MET A 497 -0.39 0.93 22.48
N ASP A 498 0.51 1.35 23.36
CA ASP A 498 0.20 2.36 24.35
C ASP A 498 0.85 3.67 23.91
N ARG A 499 0.29 4.19 22.82
CA ARG A 499 0.69 5.46 22.20
C ARG A 499 -0.55 6.13 21.63
N HIS A 500 -1.21 6.87 22.48
CA HIS A 500 -2.30 7.74 22.13
C HIS A 500 -1.74 8.99 21.49
N LEU A 501 -2.21 9.22 20.28
CA LEU A 501 -1.77 10.37 19.54
C LEU A 501 -2.20 11.67 20.25
N ASN A 502 -1.21 12.51 20.56
CA ASN A 502 -1.31 13.74 21.35
C ASN A 502 -1.55 13.52 22.86
N PHE A 503 -1.18 12.36 23.38
CA PHE A 503 -1.07 12.11 24.81
C PHE A 503 0.39 11.71 25.10
N ASP A 504 1.21 12.69 25.49
CA ASP A 504 2.65 12.47 25.70
C ASP A 504 2.96 11.76 27.03
N PHE A 505 1.92 11.28 27.73
CA PHE A 505 2.00 10.68 29.06
C PHE A 505 1.73 9.19 29.06
N ASP A 506 1.56 8.56 27.89
CA ASP A 506 1.50 7.10 27.81
C ASP A 506 2.76 6.52 28.47
N THR A 507 2.58 5.39 29.12
CA THR A 507 3.66 4.73 29.86
C THR A 507 4.16 3.49 29.18
N GLY A 508 3.61 3.13 28.02
CA GLY A 508 4.01 1.97 27.24
C GLY A 508 3.38 0.69 27.78
N ILE A 509 3.42 -0.38 27.00
CA ILE A 509 2.80 -1.66 27.38
C ILE A 509 3.61 -2.31 28.51
N ASP A 510 2.94 -2.69 29.59
CA ASP A 510 3.51 -3.37 30.76
C ASP A 510 3.36 -4.87 30.67
N THR A 511 2.12 -5.33 30.46
CA THR A 511 1.78 -6.75 30.46
C THR A 511 0.69 -7.06 29.46
N ILE A 512 0.76 -8.27 28.91
CA ILE A 512 -0.27 -8.86 28.06
C ILE A 512 -0.57 -10.22 28.68
N ARG A 513 -1.82 -10.44 29.09
CA ARG A 513 -2.22 -11.67 29.78
C ARG A 513 -3.48 -12.25 29.15
N VAL A 514 -3.47 -13.57 28.94
CA VAL A 514 -4.68 -14.31 28.61
C VAL A 514 -5.49 -14.51 29.88
N LEU A 515 -6.70 -13.98 29.92
CA LEU A 515 -7.65 -14.13 31.03
C LEU A 515 -8.45 -15.42 30.93
N GLU A 516 -8.88 -15.75 29.72
CA GLU A 516 -9.73 -16.91 29.45
C GLU A 516 -9.34 -17.46 28.07
N ASN A 517 -9.10 -18.76 27.98
CA ASN A 517 -8.99 -19.49 26.71
C ASN A 517 -9.93 -20.69 26.80
N LEU A 518 -11.24 -20.44 26.61
CA LEU A 518 -12.28 -21.44 26.78
C LEU A 518 -12.04 -22.59 25.80
N GLY A 519 -11.95 -23.81 26.35
CA GLY A 519 -11.64 -25.03 25.59
C GLY A 519 -10.16 -25.19 25.21
N ASP A 520 -9.27 -24.30 25.68
CA ASP A 520 -7.85 -24.19 25.30
C ASP A 520 -7.61 -24.16 23.78
N ASN A 521 -8.59 -23.63 23.04
CA ASN A 521 -8.66 -23.78 21.60
C ASN A 521 -7.93 -22.67 20.81
N PHE A 522 -7.21 -21.79 21.49
CA PHE A 522 -6.33 -20.80 20.85
C PHE A 522 -4.87 -20.98 21.28
N THR A 523 -3.95 -20.82 20.33
CA THR A 523 -2.55 -20.48 20.55
C THR A 523 -2.42 -18.96 20.44
N PHE A 524 -1.92 -18.33 21.51
CA PHE A 524 -1.80 -16.87 21.58
C PHE A 524 -0.33 -16.48 21.76
N THR A 525 0.21 -15.71 20.82
CA THR A 525 1.62 -15.27 20.80
C THR A 525 1.71 -13.77 20.53
N ALA A 526 2.78 -13.13 21.02
CA ALA A 526 3.07 -11.73 20.76
C ALA A 526 4.38 -11.61 19.95
N ASP A 527 4.50 -10.58 19.11
CA ASP A 527 5.71 -10.23 18.37
C ASP A 527 5.93 -8.72 18.42
N PRO A 528 7.08 -8.23 18.92
CA PRO A 528 8.16 -9.02 19.51
C PRO A 528 7.82 -9.59 20.89
N LEU A 529 8.43 -10.75 21.23
CA LEU A 529 8.43 -11.33 22.58
C LEU A 529 9.87 -11.71 22.98
N PRO A 530 10.46 -11.13 24.04
CA PRO A 530 9.87 -10.10 24.90
C PRO A 530 9.77 -8.74 24.17
N PHE A 531 8.67 -8.04 24.36
CA PHE A 531 8.56 -6.62 24.01
C PHE A 531 9.22 -5.77 25.10
N LEU A 532 9.65 -4.56 24.75
CA LEU A 532 10.21 -3.59 25.66
C LEU A 532 9.10 -3.06 26.56
N ARG A 533 9.22 -3.38 27.85
CA ARG A 533 8.25 -2.98 28.87
C ARG A 533 8.29 -1.46 29.03
N CYS A 534 7.12 -0.84 29.09
CA CYS A 534 6.96 0.60 29.23
C CYS A 534 7.54 1.43 28.07
N ASP A 535 7.63 0.85 26.86
CA ASP A 535 8.09 1.57 25.67
C ASP A 535 6.90 2.06 24.83
N THR A 536 6.69 3.37 24.81
CA THR A 536 5.62 4.03 24.04
C THR A 536 5.89 4.07 22.54
N SER A 537 7.12 3.79 22.10
CA SER A 537 7.49 3.78 20.69
C SER A 537 7.19 2.44 20.01
N GLN A 538 7.01 1.37 20.79
CA GLN A 538 6.85 0.01 20.30
C GLN A 538 5.38 -0.40 20.23
N ALA A 539 4.97 -0.91 19.07
CA ALA A 539 3.71 -1.63 18.91
C ALA A 539 3.98 -3.14 18.97
N VAL A 540 3.10 -3.88 19.64
CA VAL A 540 3.17 -5.34 19.79
C VAL A 540 2.06 -5.96 18.94
N LEU A 541 2.43 -6.89 18.06
CA LEU A 541 1.48 -7.68 17.28
C LEU A 541 1.08 -8.90 18.08
N LEU A 542 -0.22 -9.08 18.31
CA LEU A 542 -0.82 -10.24 18.94
C LEU A 542 -1.40 -11.15 17.87
N PHE A 543 -1.02 -12.42 17.93
CA PHE A 543 -1.52 -13.47 17.06
C PHE A 543 -2.33 -14.45 17.89
N ALA A 544 -3.62 -14.57 17.60
CA ALA A 544 -4.47 -15.63 18.14
C ALA A 544 -4.81 -16.60 17.01
N ARG A 545 -4.31 -17.84 17.10
CA ARG A 545 -4.53 -18.92 16.12
C ARG A 545 -5.38 -20.01 16.74
N VAL A 546 -6.42 -20.48 16.06
CA VAL A 546 -7.22 -21.61 16.55
C VAL A 546 -6.40 -22.91 16.48
N LYS A 547 -6.40 -23.70 17.56
CA LYS A 547 -5.73 -25.02 17.62
C LYS A 547 -6.54 -26.11 16.94
N ASP A 548 -7.86 -26.10 17.14
CA ASP A 548 -8.83 -27.06 16.62
C ASP A 548 -10.07 -26.33 16.06
N THR A 549 -10.22 -26.32 14.75
CA THR A 549 -11.33 -25.63 14.07
C THR A 549 -12.70 -26.31 14.27
N THR A 550 -12.78 -27.45 14.93
CA THR A 550 -14.03 -28.17 15.16
C THR A 550 -14.74 -27.76 16.45
N ILE A 551 -14.02 -27.11 17.38
CA ILE A 551 -14.52 -26.78 18.72
C ILE A 551 -14.70 -25.27 18.86
N ALA A 552 -15.75 -24.82 19.54
CA ALA A 552 -15.90 -23.39 19.82
C ALA A 552 -14.77 -22.92 20.72
N GLY A 553 -14.16 -21.80 20.35
CA GLY A 553 -13.11 -21.16 21.11
C GLY A 553 -13.57 -19.78 21.57
N ARG A 554 -13.21 -19.41 22.79
CA ARG A 554 -13.31 -18.03 23.25
C ARG A 554 -12.02 -17.65 23.95
N LEU A 555 -11.30 -16.69 23.40
CA LEU A 555 -10.12 -16.11 23.99
C LEU A 555 -10.46 -14.71 24.51
N ILE A 556 -10.21 -14.45 25.79
CA ILE A 556 -10.21 -13.11 26.38
C ILE A 556 -8.78 -12.81 26.81
N TYR A 557 -8.24 -11.69 26.37
CA TYR A 557 -6.95 -11.22 26.81
C TYR A 557 -7.03 -9.76 27.27
N GLU A 558 -6.18 -9.43 28.22
CA GLU A 558 -5.98 -8.08 28.74
C GLU A 558 -4.61 -7.56 28.37
N VAL A 559 -4.53 -6.25 28.17
CA VAL A 559 -3.30 -5.49 28.01
C VAL A 559 -3.31 -4.41 29.09
N ALA A 560 -2.22 -4.33 29.85
CA ALA A 560 -2.00 -3.25 30.81
C ALA A 560 -0.83 -2.38 30.35
N ASP A 561 -0.94 -1.06 30.54
CA ASP A 561 0.21 -0.15 30.51
C ASP A 561 0.95 -0.12 31.85
N CYS A 562 2.03 0.65 31.92
CA CYS A 562 2.87 0.76 33.12
C CYS A 562 2.28 1.63 34.22
N ASN A 563 1.16 2.29 33.99
CA ASN A 563 0.34 2.92 35.01
C ASN A 563 -0.92 2.13 35.39
N ARG A 564 -1.02 0.88 34.89
CA ARG A 564 -2.09 -0.09 35.16
C ARG A 564 -3.46 0.28 34.58
N ASN A 565 -3.54 1.11 33.55
CA ASN A 565 -4.78 1.21 32.79
C ASN A 565 -4.93 -0.06 31.94
N LEU A 566 -6.16 -0.55 31.79
CA LEU A 566 -6.45 -1.88 31.25
C LEU A 566 -7.32 -1.79 30.00
N SER A 567 -6.93 -2.53 28.97
CA SER A 567 -7.75 -2.78 27.78
C SER A 567 -8.00 -4.27 27.61
N PHE A 568 -9.22 -4.60 27.20
CA PHE A 568 -9.64 -5.98 26.98
C PHE A 568 -10.13 -6.16 25.55
N ASP A 569 -9.87 -7.33 25.00
CA ASP A 569 -10.52 -7.76 23.77
C ASP A 569 -10.93 -9.23 23.90
N THR A 570 -11.92 -9.62 23.09
CA THR A 570 -12.47 -10.97 23.09
C THR A 570 -12.54 -11.49 21.66
N ILE A 571 -11.85 -12.60 21.43
CA ILE A 571 -11.90 -13.34 20.18
C ILE A 571 -12.81 -14.55 20.37
N ILE A 572 -13.85 -14.63 19.55
CA ILE A 572 -14.77 -15.76 19.54
C ILE A 572 -14.64 -16.50 18.22
N TYR A 573 -14.23 -17.76 18.30
CA TYR A 573 -14.34 -18.72 17.22
C TYR A 573 -15.58 -19.58 17.42
N ARG A 574 -16.50 -19.52 16.45
CA ARG A 574 -17.62 -20.47 16.35
C ARG A 574 -17.29 -21.44 15.22
N PRO A 575 -17.27 -22.76 15.47
CA PRO A 575 -17.13 -23.76 14.42
C PRO A 575 -18.30 -23.59 13.48
N ARG A 576 -18.04 -23.72 12.18
CA ARG A 576 -19.14 -23.78 11.22
C ARG A 576 -19.73 -25.19 11.27
N PRO A 577 -21.07 -25.34 11.26
CA PRO A 577 -21.70 -26.65 11.14
C PRO A 577 -21.28 -27.27 9.82
N ASP A 578 -20.70 -28.45 9.89
CA ASP A 578 -20.49 -29.30 8.73
C ASP A 578 -21.73 -30.17 8.57
N THR A 579 -22.40 -30.01 7.44
CA THR A 579 -23.64 -30.70 7.11
C THR A 579 -23.45 -31.73 5.99
N PHE A 580 -22.20 -31.97 5.57
CA PHE A 580 -21.91 -32.79 4.40
C PHE A 580 -21.33 -34.12 4.84
N PRO A 581 -22.03 -35.24 4.61
CA PRO A 581 -21.48 -36.54 4.96
C PRO A 581 -20.35 -36.96 4.00
N PRO A 582 -19.38 -37.77 4.46
CA PRO A 582 -18.30 -38.29 3.63
C PRO A 582 -18.81 -39.01 2.37
N THR A 583 -18.10 -38.82 1.26
CA THR A 583 -18.44 -39.45 -0.03
C THR A 583 -17.53 -40.64 -0.33
N PHE A 584 -18.09 -41.66 -0.99
CA PHE A 584 -17.37 -42.85 -1.43
C PHE A 584 -17.19 -42.85 -2.95
N THR A 585 -16.01 -43.29 -3.37
CA THR A 585 -15.79 -43.83 -4.71
C THR A 585 -15.28 -45.24 -4.56
N THR A 586 -16.04 -46.23 -5.05
CA THR A 586 -15.62 -47.62 -5.06
C THR A 586 -15.10 -47.98 -6.44
N LEU A 587 -13.96 -48.65 -6.48
CA LEU A 587 -13.42 -49.26 -7.68
C LEU A 587 -13.42 -50.79 -7.48
N PRO A 588 -14.39 -51.52 -8.05
CA PRO A 588 -14.36 -52.97 -8.07
C PRO A 588 -13.20 -53.45 -8.94
N ILE A 589 -12.36 -54.33 -8.40
CA ILE A 589 -11.18 -54.89 -9.06
C ILE A 589 -11.42 -56.38 -9.29
N GLY A 590 -11.36 -56.78 -10.56
CA GLY A 590 -11.58 -58.17 -10.97
C GLY A 590 -13.05 -58.58 -11.01
N ALA A 591 -13.97 -57.65 -11.28
CA ALA A 591 -15.35 -57.97 -11.66
C ALA A 591 -15.37 -58.49 -13.11
N GLU A 592 -16.00 -59.62 -13.36
CA GLU A 592 -16.12 -60.21 -14.70
C GLU A 592 -17.59 -60.17 -15.16
N GLY A 593 -17.86 -59.82 -16.42
CA GLY A 593 -19.23 -59.87 -16.97
C GLY A 593 -20.17 -58.69 -16.64
N GLY A 594 -19.66 -57.59 -16.09
CA GLY A 594 -20.39 -56.31 -16.01
C GLY A 594 -21.38 -56.15 -14.85
N THR A 595 -21.38 -57.07 -13.88
CA THR A 595 -22.07 -56.89 -12.59
C THR A 595 -21.05 -56.67 -11.49
N ASP A 596 -21.08 -55.52 -10.82
CA ASP A 596 -20.09 -55.16 -9.77
C ASP A 596 -20.03 -56.16 -8.60
N CYS A 597 -21.04 -57.01 -8.43
CA CYS A 597 -21.17 -57.95 -7.32
C CYS A 597 -20.26 -59.19 -7.39
N ASN A 598 -19.43 -59.39 -8.42
CA ASN A 598 -18.47 -60.51 -8.46
C ASN A 598 -17.01 -60.06 -8.46
N ALA A 599 -16.77 -58.80 -8.06
CA ALA A 599 -15.42 -58.30 -7.88
C ALA A 599 -14.72 -59.05 -6.74
N ARG A 600 -13.51 -59.54 -7.02
CA ARG A 600 -12.70 -60.27 -6.04
C ARG A 600 -12.01 -59.34 -5.04
N SER A 601 -11.88 -58.07 -5.39
CA SER A 601 -11.32 -57.03 -4.54
C SER A 601 -12.06 -55.71 -4.75
N TYR A 602 -12.23 -54.91 -3.70
CA TYR A 602 -12.79 -53.57 -3.77
C TYR A 602 -11.78 -52.57 -3.23
N HIS A 603 -11.38 -51.60 -4.06
CA HIS A 603 -10.59 -50.46 -3.62
C HIS A 603 -11.53 -49.30 -3.36
N VAL A 604 -11.61 -48.87 -2.11
CA VAL A 604 -12.53 -47.81 -1.68
C VAL A 604 -11.73 -46.56 -1.40
N THR A 605 -12.07 -45.47 -2.08
CA THR A 605 -11.61 -44.12 -1.78
C THR A 605 -12.73 -43.34 -1.11
N VAL A 606 -12.41 -42.72 0.00
CA VAL A 606 -13.33 -41.91 0.79
C VAL A 606 -12.82 -40.48 0.74
N GLY A 607 -13.71 -39.52 0.51
CA GLY A 607 -13.35 -38.11 0.45
C GLY A 607 -14.39 -37.23 1.11
N ASP A 608 -13.89 -36.25 1.87
CA ASP A 608 -14.65 -35.22 2.57
C ASP A 608 -14.00 -33.87 2.24
N SER A 609 -14.11 -33.47 0.96
CA SER A 609 -13.40 -32.29 0.42
C SER A 609 -14.13 -31.56 -0.69
N VAL A 610 -15.35 -31.96 -1.03
CA VAL A 610 -16.05 -31.46 -2.24
C VAL A 610 -16.64 -30.05 -2.01
N ASN A 611 -16.67 -29.55 -0.77
CA ASN A 611 -17.27 -28.26 -0.41
C ASN A 611 -16.32 -27.27 0.29
N GLN A 612 -15.03 -27.25 -0.04
CA GLN A 612 -14.05 -26.28 0.52
C GLN A 612 -14.13 -24.87 -0.10
N PHE A 613 -15.32 -24.29 -0.21
CA PHE A 613 -15.45 -22.85 -0.46
C PHE A 613 -15.14 -22.05 0.82
N PRO A 614 -14.77 -20.77 0.74
CA PRO A 614 -14.51 -19.91 1.91
C PRO A 614 -15.69 -19.76 2.91
N PHE A 615 -16.85 -20.37 2.60
CA PHE A 615 -18.12 -20.21 3.31
C PHE A 615 -18.64 -21.50 3.97
N SER A 616 -18.12 -22.68 3.62
CA SER A 616 -18.57 -24.00 4.10
C SER A 616 -17.44 -24.69 4.87
N GLY A 617 -17.67 -25.02 6.14
CA GLY A 617 -16.70 -25.76 6.96
C GLY A 617 -16.92 -27.26 6.77
N ASP A 618 -15.91 -27.94 6.25
CA ASP A 618 -15.85 -29.38 6.01
C ASP A 618 -14.68 -29.89 6.88
N HIS A 619 -14.97 -30.77 7.85
CA HIS A 619 -14.07 -31.12 8.97
C HIS A 619 -13.30 -32.44 8.78
N GLY A 620 -13.41 -33.10 7.62
CA GLY A 620 -12.63 -34.29 7.31
C GLY A 620 -13.07 -35.55 8.08
N LEU A 621 -12.41 -36.68 7.77
CA LEU A 621 -12.86 -38.01 8.19
C LEU A 621 -12.63 -38.30 9.68
N GLY A 622 -13.64 -38.85 10.35
CA GLY A 622 -13.69 -39.13 11.80
C GLY A 622 -13.42 -40.59 12.17
N THR A 623 -14.33 -41.50 11.81
CA THR A 623 -14.25 -42.93 12.16
C THR A 623 -14.61 -43.81 10.96
N ILE A 624 -13.89 -44.92 10.77
CA ILE A 624 -14.21 -45.96 9.78
C ILE A 624 -14.42 -47.27 10.55
N GLU A 625 -15.65 -47.80 10.52
CA GLU A 625 -16.05 -48.97 11.29
C GLU A 625 -16.69 -50.04 10.39
N VAL A 626 -16.33 -51.30 10.60
CA VAL A 626 -17.03 -52.44 9.97
C VAL A 626 -18.27 -52.76 10.79
N LEU A 627 -19.44 -52.63 10.17
CA LEU A 627 -20.72 -52.94 10.80
C LEU A 627 -21.07 -54.42 10.56
N GLY A 628 -20.92 -55.23 11.61
CA GLY A 628 -21.27 -56.66 11.59
C GLY A 628 -20.12 -57.59 11.14
N PRO A 629 -20.34 -58.92 11.12
CA PRO A 629 -19.32 -59.89 10.72
C PRO A 629 -19.08 -59.84 9.21
N LEU A 630 -17.82 -59.83 8.81
CA LEU A 630 -17.43 -60.00 7.41
C LEU A 630 -17.69 -61.44 6.97
N VAL A 631 -18.57 -61.62 6.00
CA VAL A 631 -18.85 -62.94 5.41
C VAL A 631 -18.02 -63.05 4.15
N ASN A 632 -17.07 -63.99 4.14
CA ASN A 632 -16.24 -64.30 2.99
C ASN A 632 -15.42 -63.10 2.43
N PHE A 633 -15.13 -62.10 3.27
CA PHE A 633 -14.24 -60.98 2.98
C PHE A 633 -13.14 -60.87 4.03
N THR A 634 -11.94 -60.46 3.62
CA THR A 634 -10.83 -60.12 4.52
C THR A 634 -11.16 -58.86 5.31
N SER A 635 -10.64 -58.75 6.54
CA SER A 635 -10.68 -57.49 7.29
C SER A 635 -10.06 -56.34 6.48
N PRO A 636 -10.68 -55.16 6.45
CA PRO A 636 -10.16 -54.03 5.70
C PRO A 636 -8.84 -53.55 6.31
N ASP A 637 -7.84 -53.33 5.45
CA ASP A 637 -6.58 -52.70 5.82
C ASP A 637 -6.64 -51.21 5.44
N ILE A 638 -6.73 -50.34 6.45
CA ILE A 638 -7.09 -48.92 6.32
C ILE A 638 -5.81 -48.08 6.43
N ASN A 639 -5.15 -47.70 5.32
CA ASN A 639 -3.86 -46.97 5.37
C ASN A 639 -3.33 -46.29 4.08
N PHE A 640 -4.09 -46.16 2.99
CA PHE A 640 -3.47 -45.94 1.66
C PHE A 640 -3.29 -44.50 1.15
N ASP A 641 -3.43 -43.46 1.99
CA ASP A 641 -3.28 -42.07 1.51
C ASP A 641 -1.91 -41.44 1.86
N ASN A 642 -1.11 -42.07 2.73
CA ASN A 642 0.23 -41.60 3.14
C ASN A 642 1.32 -42.69 3.02
N GLY A 643 1.21 -43.60 2.04
CA GLY A 643 2.24 -44.63 1.81
C GLY A 643 2.37 -45.66 2.95
N GLY A 644 1.28 -45.98 3.65
CA GLY A 644 1.23 -47.01 4.70
C GLY A 644 1.25 -46.48 6.14
N VAL A 645 1.10 -45.16 6.35
CA VAL A 645 0.99 -44.53 7.67
C VAL A 645 -0.48 -44.46 8.12
N PRO A 646 -0.80 -44.71 9.41
CA PRO A 646 -2.14 -44.53 9.99
C PRO A 646 -2.79 -43.20 9.63
N ILE A 647 -4.08 -43.26 9.25
CA ILE A 647 -4.92 -42.09 9.01
C ILE A 647 -4.95 -41.23 10.29
N ASN A 648 -4.58 -39.96 10.15
CA ASN A 648 -4.67 -39.00 11.25
C ASN A 648 -6.09 -38.44 11.34
N LYS A 649 -6.46 -37.98 12.55
CA LYS A 649 -7.69 -37.22 12.73
C LYS A 649 -7.69 -36.01 11.78
N PHE A 650 -8.82 -35.76 11.10
CA PHE A 650 -9.02 -34.69 10.12
C PHE A 650 -8.35 -34.90 8.75
N ASP A 651 -7.92 -36.12 8.43
CA ASP A 651 -7.49 -36.45 7.07
C ASP A 651 -8.66 -36.26 6.10
N ARG A 652 -8.41 -35.51 5.02
CA ARG A 652 -9.42 -35.13 4.02
C ARG A 652 -9.86 -36.29 3.13
N ARG A 653 -9.07 -37.36 3.12
CA ARG A 653 -9.25 -38.55 2.27
C ARG A 653 -8.68 -39.80 2.95
N ALA A 654 -9.23 -40.95 2.59
CA ALA A 654 -8.77 -42.25 3.02
C ALA A 654 -8.94 -43.30 1.91
N THR A 655 -8.07 -44.30 1.87
CA THR A 655 -8.24 -45.48 1.02
C THR A 655 -7.99 -46.77 1.79
N PHE A 656 -8.83 -47.78 1.50
CA PHE A 656 -8.73 -49.12 2.05
C PHE A 656 -9.18 -50.18 1.04
N ARG A 657 -8.80 -51.44 1.29
CA ARG A 657 -9.11 -52.59 0.41
C ARG A 657 -9.81 -53.71 1.16
N LEU A 658 -10.75 -54.38 0.50
CA LEU A 658 -11.36 -55.64 0.94
C LEU A 658 -11.23 -56.69 -0.16
N ASN A 659 -10.84 -57.91 0.21
CA ASN A 659 -10.68 -59.03 -0.72
C ASN A 659 -11.62 -60.19 -0.34
N VAL A 660 -12.15 -60.90 -1.33
CA VAL A 660 -12.96 -62.11 -1.11
C VAL A 660 -12.04 -63.26 -0.69
N ILE A 661 -12.44 -64.02 0.35
CA ILE A 661 -11.62 -65.12 0.91
C ILE A 661 -11.73 -66.39 0.06
N ASP A 662 -12.95 -66.81 -0.25
CA ASP A 662 -13.27 -67.99 -1.04
C ASP A 662 -14.25 -67.61 -2.14
N THR A 663 -13.78 -67.59 -3.38
CA THR A 663 -14.59 -67.15 -4.51
C THR A 663 -15.78 -68.07 -4.79
N MET A 664 -15.86 -69.27 -4.18
CA MET A 664 -16.96 -70.23 -4.35
C MET A 664 -18.17 -70.01 -3.42
N LEU A 665 -18.08 -69.07 -2.47
CA LEU A 665 -19.14 -68.77 -1.53
C LEU A 665 -19.64 -67.32 -1.69
N PRO A 666 -20.92 -67.01 -1.39
CA PRO A 666 -21.37 -65.63 -1.34
C PRO A 666 -20.70 -64.87 -0.19
N GLY A 667 -20.40 -63.59 -0.43
CA GLY A 667 -19.79 -62.70 0.55
C GLY A 667 -20.59 -61.43 0.78
N ALA A 668 -20.44 -60.85 1.96
CA ALA A 668 -21.07 -59.58 2.32
C ALA A 668 -20.21 -58.80 3.34
N ALA A 669 -20.13 -57.48 3.15
CA ALA A 669 -19.46 -56.56 4.06
C ALA A 669 -20.23 -55.23 4.12
N THR A 670 -20.37 -54.65 5.31
CA THR A 670 -20.96 -53.31 5.51
C THR A 670 -19.99 -52.45 6.30
N ILE A 671 -19.71 -51.24 5.83
CA ILE A 671 -18.72 -50.32 6.41
C ILE A 671 -19.39 -48.96 6.59
N ARG A 672 -19.29 -48.42 7.81
CA ARG A 672 -19.76 -47.07 8.15
C ARG A 672 -18.58 -46.13 8.27
N ILE A 673 -18.71 -44.95 7.70
CA ILE A 673 -17.75 -43.86 7.89
C ILE A 673 -18.48 -42.65 8.39
N ALA A 674 -17.97 -42.06 9.47
CA ALA A 674 -18.43 -40.78 9.98
C ALA A 674 -17.31 -39.74 9.83
N ASP A 675 -17.67 -38.51 9.49
CA ASP A 675 -16.78 -37.35 9.63
C ASP A 675 -16.64 -36.94 11.11
N PHE A 676 -15.83 -35.91 11.38
CA PHE A 676 -15.67 -35.36 12.71
C PHE A 676 -16.88 -34.57 13.23
N ALA A 677 -17.80 -34.17 12.35
CA ALA A 677 -19.03 -33.49 12.70
C ALA A 677 -20.18 -34.45 13.04
N GLY A 678 -19.97 -35.75 12.87
CA GLY A 678 -20.93 -36.81 13.14
C GLY A 678 -21.88 -37.11 11.98
N ASN A 679 -21.67 -36.54 10.79
CA ASN A 679 -22.38 -36.99 9.60
C ASN A 679 -21.75 -38.29 9.11
N ASP A 680 -22.57 -39.27 8.74
CA ASP A 680 -22.11 -40.58 8.35
C ASP A 680 -22.69 -41.07 7.03
N THR A 681 -21.93 -41.93 6.36
CA THR A 681 -22.38 -42.66 5.18
C THR A 681 -22.01 -44.13 5.36
N THR A 682 -22.87 -45.03 4.87
CA THR A 682 -22.63 -46.48 4.92
C THR A 682 -22.43 -47.03 3.52
N LEU A 683 -21.39 -47.85 3.35
CA LEU A 683 -21.10 -48.61 2.14
C LEU A 683 -21.42 -50.08 2.38
N THR A 684 -22.22 -50.69 1.50
CA THR A 684 -22.50 -52.13 1.50
C THR A 684 -21.90 -52.78 0.27
N LEU A 685 -21.13 -53.85 0.46
CA LEU A 685 -20.50 -54.64 -0.59
C LEU A 685 -21.03 -56.08 -0.53
N ALA A 686 -21.29 -56.66 -1.70
CA ALA A 686 -21.71 -58.05 -1.84
C ALA A 686 -20.84 -58.78 -2.86
N TYR A 687 -20.60 -60.06 -2.62
CA TYR A 687 -19.92 -60.96 -3.53
C TYR A 687 -20.82 -62.14 -3.91
N CYS A 688 -21.03 -62.34 -5.21
CA CYS A 688 -21.80 -63.44 -5.78
C CYS A 688 -20.82 -64.45 -6.40
N PRO A 689 -20.85 -65.74 -5.99
CA PRO A 689 -19.97 -66.75 -6.56
C PRO A 689 -20.40 -67.09 -7.98
N LEU A 690 -19.43 -67.37 -8.85
CA LEU A 690 -19.67 -67.76 -10.23
C LEU A 690 -19.73 -69.30 -10.34
N PRO A 691 -20.62 -69.86 -11.19
CA PRO A 691 -20.62 -71.29 -11.49
C PRO A 691 -19.33 -71.70 -12.23
N ASP A 692 -18.88 -72.94 -12.02
CA ASP A 692 -17.85 -73.57 -12.86
C ASP A 692 -18.41 -73.70 -14.27
N THR A 693 -17.93 -72.84 -15.16
CA THR A 693 -18.28 -72.82 -16.59
C THR A 693 -17.05 -72.97 -17.46
N ALA A 694 -15.89 -73.25 -16.85
CA ALA A 694 -14.62 -73.23 -17.53
C ALA A 694 -14.26 -74.66 -17.93
N ALA A 695 -13.92 -74.80 -19.21
CA ALA A 695 -13.30 -76.01 -19.68
C ALA A 695 -11.86 -76.08 -19.15
N PRO A 696 -11.29 -77.29 -19.01
CA PRO A 696 -9.94 -77.43 -18.50
C PRO A 696 -8.96 -76.72 -19.42
N ARG A 697 -7.91 -76.15 -18.85
CA ARG A 697 -6.92 -75.42 -19.63
C ARG A 697 -5.81 -76.35 -20.08
N ALA A 698 -5.49 -76.32 -21.37
CA ALA A 698 -4.27 -76.92 -21.89
C ALA A 698 -3.19 -75.85 -22.07
N VAL A 699 -2.00 -76.09 -21.52
CA VAL A 699 -0.81 -75.27 -21.72
C VAL A 699 0.23 -76.12 -22.42
N ALA A 700 0.48 -75.80 -23.68
CA ALA A 700 1.55 -76.41 -24.44
C ALA A 700 2.79 -75.52 -24.41
N GLN A 701 3.90 -76.05 -23.91
CA GLN A 701 5.20 -75.42 -23.99
C GLN A 701 5.95 -75.98 -25.19
N PHE A 702 6.20 -75.14 -26.18
CA PHE A 702 7.03 -75.49 -27.32
C PHE A 702 8.51 -75.59 -26.91
N ASN A 703 9.15 -76.73 -27.15
CA ASN A 703 10.60 -76.88 -27.19
C ASN A 703 11.09 -76.55 -28.60
N ALA A 704 12.07 -75.68 -28.73
CA ALA A 704 12.60 -75.25 -30.03
C ALA A 704 13.62 -76.21 -30.64
N ASP A 705 14.26 -77.06 -29.82
CA ASP A 705 15.26 -78.04 -30.26
C ASP A 705 15.17 -79.33 -29.42
N PRO A 706 14.66 -80.45 -29.97
CA PRO A 706 13.97 -80.54 -31.26
C PRO A 706 12.61 -79.79 -31.20
N PRO A 707 12.15 -79.20 -32.33
CA PRO A 707 10.88 -78.48 -32.38
C PRO A 707 9.72 -79.42 -32.02
N GLY A 708 8.94 -79.09 -31.00
CA GLY A 708 7.83 -79.91 -30.51
C GLY A 708 7.21 -79.34 -29.22
N TRP A 709 6.24 -80.00 -28.60
CA TRP A 709 5.54 -79.49 -27.42
C TRP A 709 5.54 -80.47 -26.24
N ASN A 710 5.78 -79.94 -25.05
CA ASN A 710 5.37 -80.54 -23.78
C ASN A 710 4.02 -79.93 -23.40
N VAL A 711 2.97 -80.73 -23.28
CA VAL A 711 1.65 -80.21 -22.93
C VAL A 711 1.31 -80.57 -21.50
N ILE A 712 0.95 -79.56 -20.72
CA ILE A 712 0.40 -79.67 -19.39
C ILE A 712 -1.10 -79.32 -19.49
N LEU A 713 -1.97 -80.23 -19.09
CA LEU A 713 -3.38 -79.95 -18.86
C LEU A 713 -3.55 -79.55 -17.41
N THR A 714 -4.33 -78.51 -17.15
CA THR A 714 -4.62 -77.95 -15.83
C THR A 714 -6.10 -77.62 -15.75
N ASP A 715 -6.78 -78.13 -14.75
CA ASP A 715 -8.14 -77.75 -14.41
C ASP A 715 -8.09 -77.14 -13.00
N THR A 716 -7.55 -75.93 -12.96
CA THR A 716 -7.11 -75.22 -11.75
C THR A 716 -7.54 -73.76 -11.74
N LEU A 717 -8.38 -73.33 -12.70
CA LEU A 717 -9.02 -72.04 -12.61
C LEU A 717 -9.94 -72.04 -11.38
N PRO A 718 -10.21 -70.85 -10.81
CA PRO A 718 -11.15 -70.75 -9.71
C PRO A 718 -12.45 -71.45 -10.11
N TRP A 719 -13.01 -72.25 -9.19
CA TRP A 719 -14.21 -73.07 -9.37
C TRP A 719 -14.10 -74.40 -10.16
N ASP A 720 -12.98 -74.71 -10.82
CA ASP A 720 -12.77 -75.97 -11.58
C ASP A 720 -12.80 -77.24 -10.68
N ARG A 721 -13.19 -78.39 -11.26
CA ARG A 721 -13.39 -79.67 -10.52
C ARG A 721 -12.42 -80.80 -10.87
N GLY A 722 -11.39 -80.55 -11.66
CA GLY A 722 -10.34 -81.50 -12.02
C GLY A 722 -10.57 -82.19 -13.38
N LEU A 723 -9.49 -82.64 -14.01
CA LEU A 723 -9.44 -83.26 -15.34
C LEU A 723 -10.07 -84.66 -15.39
N LEU A 724 -10.58 -85.04 -16.57
CA LEU A 724 -11.14 -86.35 -16.88
C LEU A 724 -10.31 -87.12 -17.93
N GLU A 725 -10.13 -86.58 -19.14
CA GLU A 725 -9.42 -87.27 -20.24
C GLU A 725 -8.89 -86.30 -21.31
N VAL A 726 -8.06 -86.80 -22.24
CA VAL A 726 -7.62 -86.08 -23.45
C VAL A 726 -7.69 -86.95 -24.70
N VAL A 727 -8.25 -86.41 -25.78
CA VAL A 727 -8.46 -87.14 -27.04
C VAL A 727 -8.01 -86.33 -28.26
N PRO A 728 -7.34 -86.93 -29.27
CA PRO A 728 -6.97 -86.25 -30.50
C PRO A 728 -8.17 -86.14 -31.46
N ILE A 729 -8.41 -84.95 -32.01
CA ILE A 729 -9.58 -84.66 -32.85
C ILE A 729 -9.22 -84.38 -34.33
N ALA A 730 -8.05 -83.79 -34.62
CA ALA A 730 -7.58 -83.59 -36.01
C ALA A 730 -6.04 -83.48 -36.11
N ASN A 731 -5.43 -83.97 -37.20
CA ASN A 731 -4.01 -83.76 -37.54
C ASN A 731 -3.87 -83.51 -39.06
N PRO A 732 -4.29 -82.32 -39.56
CA PRO A 732 -4.52 -82.10 -40.99
C PRO A 732 -3.24 -82.01 -41.85
N GLY A 733 -2.05 -81.91 -41.26
CA GLY A 733 -0.78 -81.71 -41.99
C GLY A 733 0.24 -82.85 -41.92
N ASN A 734 0.04 -83.90 -41.10
CA ASN A 734 1.00 -84.99 -40.85
C ASN A 734 2.44 -84.57 -40.45
N ASN A 735 2.68 -83.29 -40.15
CA ASN A 735 3.98 -82.76 -39.73
C ASN A 735 4.18 -82.82 -38.20
N VAL A 736 3.34 -83.61 -37.49
CA VAL A 736 3.32 -83.77 -36.02
C VAL A 736 3.09 -85.23 -35.60
N THR A 737 3.79 -85.72 -34.56
CA THR A 737 3.64 -87.07 -33.97
C THR A 737 3.13 -87.02 -32.50
N PHE A 738 2.05 -87.75 -32.14
CA PHE A 738 1.46 -87.79 -30.76
C PHE A 738 0.75 -89.12 -30.42
N THR A 739 0.75 -89.53 -29.14
CA THR A 739 -0.03 -90.67 -28.58
C THR A 739 -0.66 -90.28 -27.22
N PRO A 740 -1.99 -90.43 -27.00
CA PRO A 740 -2.66 -89.94 -25.78
C PRO A 740 -2.34 -90.76 -24.51
N PRO A 741 -2.12 -90.12 -23.34
CA PRO A 741 -1.92 -90.79 -22.05
C PRO A 741 -3.23 -91.05 -21.28
N THR A 742 -3.20 -91.90 -20.25
CA THR A 742 -4.32 -92.10 -19.30
C THR A 742 -4.28 -91.07 -18.16
N ILE A 743 -5.39 -90.38 -17.88
CA ILE A 743 -5.51 -89.35 -16.82
C ILE A 743 -6.43 -89.85 -15.69
N PRO A 744 -6.03 -89.79 -14.40
CA PRO A 744 -6.91 -90.10 -13.28
C PRO A 744 -8.05 -89.06 -13.12
N PRO A 745 -9.32 -89.47 -12.91
CA PRO A 745 -10.44 -88.52 -12.74
C PRO A 745 -10.25 -87.58 -11.53
N GLY A 746 -10.52 -86.29 -11.72
CA GLY A 746 -10.38 -85.25 -10.70
C GLY A 746 -8.93 -84.76 -10.53
N ALA A 747 -7.99 -85.15 -11.38
CA ALA A 747 -6.62 -84.66 -11.32
C ALA A 747 -6.58 -83.16 -11.67
N PRO A 748 -6.04 -82.28 -10.80
CA PRO A 748 -5.97 -80.85 -11.12
C PRO A 748 -4.99 -80.57 -12.26
N VAL A 749 -4.02 -81.47 -12.50
CA VAL A 749 -2.99 -81.31 -13.53
C VAL A 749 -2.63 -82.68 -14.14
N ALA A 750 -2.41 -82.74 -15.46
CA ALA A 750 -1.89 -83.89 -16.17
C ALA A 750 -0.82 -83.50 -17.20
N LEU A 751 0.24 -84.31 -17.36
CA LEU A 751 1.32 -84.08 -18.32
C LEU A 751 1.19 -85.03 -19.51
N LEU A 752 1.16 -84.49 -20.72
CA LEU A 752 1.13 -85.28 -21.95
C LEU A 752 2.55 -85.66 -22.40
N PRO A 753 2.72 -86.82 -23.08
CA PRO A 753 3.98 -87.17 -23.72
C PRO A 753 4.36 -86.15 -24.81
N PHE A 754 5.66 -85.99 -25.07
CA PHE A 754 6.21 -85.00 -25.99
C PHE A 754 5.66 -85.15 -27.43
N ILE A 755 5.26 -84.03 -28.03
CA ILE A 755 4.64 -83.95 -29.36
C ILE A 755 5.64 -83.31 -30.33
N SER A 756 6.28 -84.05 -31.24
CA SER A 756 7.35 -83.53 -32.09
C SER A 756 6.87 -82.95 -33.44
N VAL A 757 7.48 -81.85 -33.89
CA VAL A 757 7.35 -81.25 -35.24
C VAL A 757 8.43 -81.79 -36.17
N ASN A 758 8.07 -82.20 -37.38
CA ASN A 758 9.02 -82.88 -38.26
C ASN A 758 9.90 -81.93 -39.14
N ASP A 759 9.46 -80.70 -39.48
CA ASP A 759 10.27 -79.63 -40.14
C ASP A 759 9.87 -78.20 -39.66
N PRO A 760 10.78 -77.40 -39.07
CA PRO A 760 10.47 -76.10 -38.45
C PRO A 760 10.36 -74.90 -39.41
N ARG A 761 10.42 -75.11 -40.73
CA ARG A 761 10.20 -74.05 -41.74
C ARG A 761 8.78 -73.99 -42.27
N PHE A 762 7.99 -75.01 -41.98
CA PHE A 762 6.60 -75.13 -42.41
C PHE A 762 5.71 -75.24 -41.19
N ASP A 763 4.47 -74.79 -41.35
CA ASP A 763 3.54 -74.88 -40.25
C ASP A 763 3.21 -76.36 -39.96
N ALA A 764 3.06 -76.70 -38.68
CA ALA A 764 2.62 -78.02 -38.25
C ALA A 764 1.40 -77.85 -37.35
N GLU A 765 0.38 -78.69 -37.48
CA GLU A 765 -0.88 -78.52 -36.74
C GLU A 765 -1.45 -79.86 -36.25
N ILE A 766 -1.74 -79.95 -34.95
CA ILE A 766 -2.55 -81.02 -34.35
C ILE A 766 -3.59 -80.42 -33.40
N THR A 767 -4.83 -80.90 -33.44
CA THR A 767 -5.91 -80.50 -32.52
C THR A 767 -6.26 -81.62 -31.57
N LEU A 768 -6.19 -81.34 -30.28
CA LEU A 768 -6.52 -82.22 -29.16
C LEU A 768 -7.70 -81.64 -28.37
N GLU A 769 -8.46 -82.46 -27.65
CA GLU A 769 -9.55 -82.04 -26.75
C GLU A 769 -9.32 -82.63 -25.35
N ALA A 770 -9.15 -81.75 -24.36
CA ALA A 770 -9.12 -82.11 -22.94
C ALA A 770 -10.50 -81.89 -22.33
N ARG A 771 -10.95 -82.81 -21.48
CA ARG A 771 -12.28 -82.79 -20.82
C ARG A 771 -12.09 -82.78 -19.31
N ASP A 772 -12.92 -82.02 -18.59
CA ASP A 772 -12.93 -82.02 -17.13
C ASP A 772 -13.95 -83.02 -16.57
N SER A 773 -14.02 -83.11 -15.24
CA SER A 773 -14.88 -84.04 -14.52
C SER A 773 -16.37 -83.71 -14.63
N VAL A 774 -16.74 -82.47 -14.94
CA VAL A 774 -18.14 -82.00 -15.10
C VAL A 774 -18.67 -82.31 -16.50
N TRP A 775 -17.78 -82.48 -17.50
CA TRP A 775 -18.11 -82.82 -18.89
C TRP A 775 -19.15 -83.93 -19.06
N THR A 776 -19.11 -84.97 -18.21
CA THR A 776 -20.03 -86.10 -18.27
C THR A 776 -21.49 -85.74 -17.94
N THR A 777 -21.69 -84.64 -17.20
CA THR A 777 -23.01 -84.16 -16.75
C THR A 777 -23.48 -82.91 -17.50
N ASN A 778 -22.55 -82.03 -17.90
CA ASN A 778 -22.82 -80.92 -18.81
C ASN A 778 -21.64 -80.78 -19.79
N PRO A 779 -21.76 -81.25 -21.05
CA PRO A 779 -20.67 -81.13 -22.01
C PRO A 779 -20.45 -79.68 -22.47
N THR A 780 -21.45 -78.82 -22.39
CA THR A 780 -21.32 -77.49 -22.99
C THR A 780 -20.46 -76.62 -22.07
N GLY A 781 -19.21 -76.37 -22.48
CA GLY A 781 -18.26 -75.54 -21.74
C GLY A 781 -17.25 -76.29 -20.88
N HIS A 782 -17.22 -77.63 -20.91
CA HIS A 782 -16.37 -78.47 -20.04
C HIS A 782 -15.35 -79.35 -20.80
N ALA A 783 -15.13 -79.00 -22.07
CA ALA A 783 -14.02 -79.51 -22.84
C ALA A 783 -13.33 -78.39 -23.58
N THR A 784 -12.01 -78.42 -23.54
CA THR A 784 -11.14 -77.49 -24.26
C THR A 784 -10.56 -78.24 -25.43
N ARG A 785 -10.89 -77.76 -26.63
CA ARG A 785 -10.13 -78.07 -27.82
C ARG A 785 -8.96 -77.12 -27.88
N PHE A 786 -7.76 -77.67 -27.99
CA PHE A 786 -6.56 -76.89 -28.20
C PHE A 786 -5.82 -77.43 -29.40
N THR A 787 -5.46 -76.51 -30.28
CA THR A 787 -4.70 -76.81 -31.47
C THR A 787 -3.26 -76.38 -31.24
N LEU A 788 -2.35 -77.34 -31.27
CA LEU A 788 -0.92 -77.08 -31.27
C LEU A 788 -0.53 -76.76 -32.70
N ARG A 789 -0.24 -75.49 -32.92
CA ARG A 789 0.29 -74.99 -34.18
C ARG A 789 1.74 -74.65 -33.97
N PHE A 790 2.61 -75.27 -34.74
CA PHE A 790 3.93 -74.77 -34.93
C PHE A 790 3.81 -73.83 -36.11
N SER A 791 3.85 -72.55 -35.82
CA SER A 791 4.08 -71.56 -36.85
C SER A 791 5.59 -71.40 -36.99
N LYS A 792 6.06 -71.13 -38.21
CA LYS A 792 7.47 -70.76 -38.46
C LYS A 792 8.05 -69.85 -37.35
N ILE A 793 9.32 -70.03 -36.98
CA ILE A 793 9.98 -69.31 -35.88
C ILE A 793 9.92 -67.77 -36.08
N PRO A 794 9.40 -66.98 -35.11
CA PRO A 794 9.25 -65.51 -35.18
C PRO A 794 10.39 -64.72 -34.50
N ASP A 795 10.40 -63.41 -34.74
CA ASP A 795 11.30 -62.42 -34.13
C ASP A 795 11.06 -62.25 -32.61
N THR A 796 12.12 -62.05 -31.81
CA THR A 796 12.05 -62.01 -30.33
C THR A 796 12.82 -60.86 -29.69
N LEU A 797 13.46 -59.99 -30.45
CA LEU A 797 14.33 -58.94 -29.92
C LEU A 797 13.65 -57.58 -30.01
N ALA A 798 13.57 -56.86 -28.90
CA ALA A 798 12.92 -55.55 -28.85
C ALA A 798 13.79 -54.44 -29.46
N PRO A 799 13.21 -53.40 -30.07
CA PRO A 799 13.95 -52.28 -30.64
C PRO A 799 14.92 -51.61 -29.66
N ASN A 800 16.03 -51.07 -30.15
CA ASN A 800 16.97 -50.24 -29.40
C ASN A 800 16.53 -48.76 -29.40
N ILE A 801 16.67 -48.04 -28.27
CA ILE A 801 16.47 -46.58 -28.16
C ILE A 801 17.78 -45.92 -27.69
N ILE A 802 18.37 -45.07 -28.53
CA ILE A 802 19.69 -44.47 -28.32
C ILE A 802 19.58 -42.94 -28.36
N PHE A 803 20.11 -42.25 -27.35
CA PHE A 803 20.23 -40.78 -27.30
C PHE A 803 21.68 -40.35 -27.56
N THR A 804 21.88 -39.34 -28.40
CA THR A 804 23.18 -38.73 -28.69
C THR A 804 23.12 -37.20 -28.53
N PRO A 805 23.87 -36.58 -27.60
CA PRO A 805 24.82 -37.19 -26.68
C PRO A 805 24.14 -38.06 -25.61
N VAL A 806 24.92 -38.94 -24.99
CA VAL A 806 24.45 -39.88 -23.97
C VAL A 806 23.75 -39.11 -22.82
N PRO A 807 22.66 -39.64 -22.23
CA PRO A 807 21.97 -38.98 -21.12
C PRO A 807 22.95 -38.56 -20.00
N GLY A 808 22.88 -37.29 -19.57
CA GLY A 808 23.77 -36.72 -18.55
C GLY A 808 25.01 -35.97 -19.09
N THR A 809 25.26 -35.95 -20.41
CA THR A 809 26.31 -35.12 -21.02
C THR A 809 25.76 -33.79 -21.56
N TYR A 810 26.55 -32.71 -21.46
CA TYR A 810 26.17 -31.34 -21.81
C TYR A 810 25.56 -31.21 -23.21
N GLY A 811 24.33 -30.68 -23.30
CA GLY A 811 23.67 -30.35 -24.57
C GLY A 811 22.19 -30.00 -24.38
N SER A 812 21.71 -28.94 -25.04
CA SER A 812 20.29 -28.54 -25.03
C SER A 812 19.45 -29.25 -26.11
N VAL A 813 20.10 -30.10 -26.92
CA VAL A 813 19.52 -30.88 -28.02
C VAL A 813 20.13 -32.28 -27.99
N ALA A 814 19.31 -33.32 -28.17
CA ALA A 814 19.76 -34.69 -28.38
C ALA A 814 19.09 -35.30 -29.63
N ASP A 815 19.90 -35.97 -30.44
CA ASP A 815 19.43 -36.85 -31.51
C ASP A 815 19.00 -38.20 -30.89
N VAL A 816 17.80 -38.64 -31.25
CA VAL A 816 17.23 -39.92 -30.85
C VAL A 816 17.22 -40.86 -32.05
N GLU A 817 17.80 -42.04 -31.90
CA GLU A 817 17.70 -43.14 -32.85
C GLU A 817 16.95 -44.31 -32.20
N VAL A 818 15.92 -44.79 -32.90
CA VAL A 818 15.24 -46.04 -32.57
C VAL A 818 15.45 -47.02 -33.72
N ASN A 819 15.94 -48.23 -33.46
CA ASN A 819 16.15 -49.23 -34.52
C ASN A 819 15.81 -50.64 -34.06
N ASP A 820 15.38 -51.47 -35.00
CA ASP A 820 15.10 -52.90 -34.81
C ASP A 820 16.09 -53.72 -35.64
N ILE A 821 17.36 -53.57 -35.27
CA ILE A 821 18.52 -54.21 -35.90
C ILE A 821 19.40 -54.75 -34.79
N HIS A 822 19.43 -56.07 -34.66
CA HIS A 822 20.23 -56.76 -33.66
C HIS A 822 21.37 -57.52 -34.30
N VAL A 823 22.55 -57.46 -33.68
CA VAL A 823 23.71 -58.24 -34.11
C VAL A 823 24.02 -59.26 -33.01
N ILE A 824 23.78 -60.54 -33.28
CA ILE A 824 24.08 -61.66 -32.37
C ILE A 824 25.24 -62.45 -32.98
N ASN A 825 26.31 -62.65 -32.21
CA ASN A 825 27.51 -63.38 -32.65
C ASN A 825 28.15 -62.81 -33.95
N SER A 826 28.12 -61.48 -34.10
CA SER A 826 28.65 -60.75 -35.29
C SER A 826 27.83 -60.91 -36.59
N GLU A 827 26.66 -61.56 -36.55
CA GLU A 827 25.72 -61.61 -37.67
C GLU A 827 24.42 -60.88 -37.33
N VAL A 828 23.80 -60.25 -38.34
CA VAL A 828 22.50 -59.60 -38.17
C VAL A 828 21.46 -60.67 -37.88
N TYR A 829 20.66 -60.45 -36.84
CA TYR A 829 19.61 -61.36 -36.45
C TYR A 829 18.56 -61.43 -37.56
N LYS A 830 18.59 -62.52 -38.32
CA LYS A 830 17.81 -62.70 -39.55
C LYS A 830 16.29 -62.76 -39.36
N TYR A 831 15.83 -62.75 -38.11
CA TYR A 831 14.41 -62.77 -37.78
C TYR A 831 13.88 -61.38 -37.42
N ASP A 832 14.71 -60.32 -37.29
CA ASP A 832 14.22 -58.96 -37.03
C ASP A 832 13.12 -58.60 -38.07
N VAL A 833 11.96 -58.09 -37.65
CA VAL A 833 10.81 -57.76 -38.56
C VAL A 833 10.56 -56.27 -38.78
N GLY A 834 11.21 -55.38 -38.02
CA GLY A 834 11.15 -53.93 -38.19
C GLY A 834 10.23 -53.23 -37.19
N LEU A 835 10.30 -51.90 -37.10
CA LEU A 835 9.60 -51.09 -36.10
C LEU A 835 8.07 -51.06 -36.32
N GLY A 836 7.31 -51.10 -35.22
CA GLY A 836 5.85 -51.04 -35.19
C GLY A 836 5.29 -49.74 -34.60
N ALA A 837 5.77 -49.29 -33.44
CA ALA A 837 5.32 -48.06 -32.75
C ALA A 837 6.47 -47.35 -32.01
N ILE A 838 6.44 -46.03 -31.94
CA ILE A 838 7.31 -45.22 -31.06
C ILE A 838 6.45 -44.17 -30.36
N THR A 839 6.46 -44.14 -29.03
CA THR A 839 5.60 -43.29 -28.20
C THR A 839 6.38 -42.57 -27.11
N VAL A 840 6.03 -41.30 -26.85
CA VAL A 840 6.55 -40.53 -25.71
C VAL A 840 5.71 -40.85 -24.47
N THR A 841 6.32 -41.41 -23.43
CA THR A 841 5.63 -41.88 -22.21
C THR A 841 5.65 -40.85 -21.08
N SER A 842 6.65 -39.99 -21.03
CA SER A 842 6.68 -38.82 -20.14
C SER A 842 7.45 -37.67 -20.80
N LEU A 843 6.97 -36.44 -20.62
CA LEU A 843 7.58 -35.24 -21.16
C LEU A 843 7.46 -34.11 -20.13
N SER A 844 8.61 -33.62 -19.66
CA SER A 844 8.66 -32.43 -18.82
C SER A 844 8.26 -31.20 -19.64
N SER A 845 7.59 -30.23 -19.02
CA SER A 845 7.05 -29.04 -19.69
C SER A 845 8.13 -28.17 -20.36
N ASN A 846 9.39 -28.39 -20.03
CA ASN A 846 10.54 -27.67 -20.56
C ASN A 846 11.31 -28.45 -21.65
N ILE A 847 10.78 -29.58 -22.13
CA ILE A 847 11.36 -30.35 -23.25
C ILE A 847 10.31 -30.49 -24.35
N MET A 848 10.73 -30.36 -25.60
CA MET A 848 9.91 -30.57 -26.79
C MET A 848 10.56 -31.53 -27.79
N LEU A 849 9.74 -32.13 -28.64
CA LEU A 849 10.20 -32.79 -29.87
C LEU A 849 10.55 -31.70 -30.90
N ALA A 850 11.84 -31.52 -31.17
CA ALA A 850 12.33 -30.56 -32.17
C ALA A 850 12.06 -31.03 -33.61
N SER A 851 11.84 -32.33 -33.81
CA SER A 851 11.32 -32.89 -35.05
C SER A 851 10.26 -33.95 -34.75
N PRO A 852 9.20 -34.07 -35.58
CA PRO A 852 8.21 -35.12 -35.41
C PRO A 852 8.84 -36.51 -35.55
N ILE A 853 8.29 -37.48 -34.83
CA ILE A 853 8.66 -38.89 -34.96
C ILE A 853 8.02 -39.40 -36.27
N THR A 854 8.85 -39.74 -37.26
CA THR A 854 8.37 -40.23 -38.57
C THR A 854 9.02 -41.55 -38.94
N PHE A 855 8.21 -42.59 -39.15
CA PHE A 855 8.60 -43.88 -39.74
C PHE A 855 7.35 -44.60 -40.25
N SER A 856 7.55 -45.59 -41.13
CA SER A 856 6.49 -46.51 -41.58
C SER A 856 6.62 -47.86 -40.87
N PRO A 857 5.51 -48.53 -40.52
CA PRO A 857 5.56 -49.87 -39.94
C PRO A 857 6.39 -50.83 -40.82
N GLY A 858 7.41 -51.46 -40.24
CA GLY A 858 8.37 -52.33 -40.94
C GLY A 858 9.71 -51.65 -41.27
N ASP A 859 9.81 -50.33 -41.12
CA ASP A 859 11.09 -49.64 -41.22
C ASP A 859 12.04 -50.13 -40.12
N LYS A 860 13.30 -50.37 -40.48
CA LYS A 860 14.29 -50.90 -39.53
C LYS A 860 14.86 -49.87 -38.58
N ARG A 861 14.63 -48.58 -38.84
CA ARG A 861 15.22 -47.46 -38.10
C ARG A 861 14.38 -46.19 -38.26
N ALA A 862 14.28 -45.41 -37.18
CA ALA A 862 13.71 -44.08 -37.13
C ALA A 862 14.65 -43.13 -36.37
N THR A 863 14.75 -41.87 -36.82
CA THR A 863 15.54 -40.84 -36.11
C THR A 863 14.78 -39.53 -35.97
N PHE A 864 14.86 -38.89 -34.81
CA PHE A 864 14.25 -37.58 -34.53
C PHE A 864 15.04 -36.84 -33.44
N ARG A 865 14.68 -35.58 -33.15
CA ARG A 865 15.38 -34.72 -32.17
C ARG A 865 14.48 -34.30 -31.02
N VAL A 866 15.07 -34.24 -29.83
CA VAL A 866 14.49 -33.61 -28.65
C VAL A 866 15.30 -32.38 -28.28
N GLN A 867 14.64 -31.33 -27.80
CA GLN A 867 15.26 -30.06 -27.42
C GLN A 867 14.66 -29.52 -26.13
N VAL A 868 15.49 -28.95 -25.26
CA VAL A 868 15.06 -28.17 -24.09
C VAL A 868 14.54 -26.81 -24.55
N ILE A 869 13.30 -26.48 -24.16
CA ILE A 869 12.57 -25.28 -24.55
C ILE A 869 13.20 -24.03 -23.93
N ASP A 870 13.47 -24.08 -22.62
CA ASP A 870 14.14 -23.03 -21.86
C ASP A 870 15.29 -23.61 -21.05
N THR A 871 16.51 -23.42 -21.54
CA THR A 871 17.74 -23.88 -20.87
C THR A 871 18.01 -23.20 -19.52
N LEU A 872 17.18 -22.23 -19.11
CA LEU A 872 17.31 -21.42 -17.89
C LEU A 872 16.22 -21.74 -16.83
N ALA A 873 15.31 -22.69 -17.08
CA ALA A 873 14.25 -23.03 -16.13
C ALA A 873 14.79 -23.71 -14.85
N PHE A 874 14.30 -23.27 -13.69
CA PHE A 874 14.83 -23.55 -12.34
C PHE A 874 14.18 -24.78 -11.69
N ASN A 875 14.18 -25.96 -12.31
CA ASN A 875 13.78 -27.19 -11.61
C ASN A 875 14.86 -28.27 -11.71
N ARG A 876 14.88 -29.17 -10.73
CA ARG A 876 15.74 -30.35 -10.76
C ARG A 876 15.07 -31.41 -11.65
N LEU A 877 15.80 -31.83 -12.70
CA LEU A 877 15.55 -32.97 -13.59
C LEU A 877 14.38 -32.83 -14.58
N ASP A 878 14.47 -31.90 -15.53
CA ASP A 878 13.68 -32.00 -16.76
C ASP A 878 14.10 -33.25 -17.55
N SER A 879 13.11 -34.09 -17.89
CA SER A 879 13.30 -35.35 -18.60
C SER A 879 12.24 -35.65 -19.67
N ILE A 880 12.61 -36.46 -20.66
CA ILE A 880 11.71 -37.11 -21.62
C ILE A 880 11.97 -38.62 -21.62
N CYS A 881 10.91 -39.42 -21.58
CA CYS A 881 10.97 -40.88 -21.68
C CYS A 881 10.24 -41.37 -22.94
N LEU A 882 10.83 -42.36 -23.61
CA LEU A 882 10.33 -42.96 -24.84
C LEU A 882 10.09 -44.45 -24.65
N GLU A 883 9.10 -44.99 -25.36
CA GLU A 883 8.85 -46.41 -25.55
C GLU A 883 8.80 -46.74 -27.05
N ALA A 884 9.42 -47.84 -27.46
CA ALA A 884 9.42 -48.35 -28.83
C ALA A 884 8.94 -49.80 -28.89
N VAL A 885 8.24 -50.17 -29.97
CA VAL A 885 7.66 -51.49 -30.22
C VAL A 885 7.98 -51.92 -31.65
N ASP A 886 8.38 -53.17 -31.89
CA ASP A 886 8.55 -53.74 -33.26
C ASP A 886 7.24 -54.33 -33.82
N LEU A 887 7.28 -54.87 -35.04
CA LEU A 887 6.15 -55.56 -35.69
C LEU A 887 5.87 -56.96 -35.13
N ALA A 888 6.77 -57.52 -34.33
CA ALA A 888 6.54 -58.75 -33.59
C ALA A 888 5.93 -58.50 -32.20
N GLY A 889 5.83 -57.23 -31.78
CA GLY A 889 5.25 -56.78 -30.52
C GLY A 889 6.24 -56.62 -29.35
N ASN A 890 7.55 -56.76 -29.58
CA ASN A 890 8.58 -56.62 -28.54
C ASN A 890 8.79 -55.14 -28.18
N ARG A 891 9.00 -54.81 -26.89
CA ARG A 891 9.02 -53.42 -26.38
C ARG A 891 10.31 -53.03 -25.65
N SER A 892 10.70 -51.76 -25.74
CA SER A 892 11.79 -51.16 -24.97
C SER A 892 11.47 -49.72 -24.53
N SER A 893 12.09 -49.24 -23.44
CA SER A 893 11.91 -47.86 -22.94
C SER A 893 13.21 -47.24 -22.41
N ASN A 894 13.43 -45.94 -22.64
CA ASN A 894 14.62 -45.21 -22.15
C ASN A 894 14.33 -43.70 -21.94
N CYS A 895 15.07 -43.02 -21.05
CA CYS A 895 14.86 -41.62 -20.69
C CYS A 895 16.12 -40.75 -20.85
N TYR A 896 15.92 -39.48 -21.22
CA TYR A 896 16.95 -38.44 -21.29
C TYR A 896 16.74 -37.39 -20.20
N PHE A 897 17.83 -36.98 -19.51
CA PHE A 897 17.83 -35.98 -18.43
C PHE A 897 18.76 -34.79 -18.74
N TYR A 898 18.31 -33.57 -18.45
CA TYR A 898 19.10 -32.34 -18.64
C TYR A 898 19.84 -31.92 -17.34
N PRO A 899 21.18 -31.76 -17.33
CA PRO A 899 21.95 -31.34 -16.15
C PRO A 899 22.04 -29.80 -16.01
N VAL A 900 21.82 -29.25 -14.81
CA VAL A 900 21.97 -27.80 -14.50
C VAL A 900 23.11 -27.55 -13.52
N THR A 901 24.08 -26.68 -13.88
CA THR A 901 25.14 -26.19 -12.97
C THR A 901 24.59 -25.06 -12.08
N PRO A 902 24.71 -25.11 -10.73
CA PRO A 902 24.17 -24.10 -9.82
C PRO A 902 24.80 -22.72 -9.99
N ASP A 903 23.98 -21.68 -9.83
CA ASP A 903 24.42 -20.30 -9.58
C ASP A 903 24.91 -20.21 -8.13
N VAL A 904 26.02 -19.52 -7.88
CA VAL A 904 26.68 -19.48 -6.56
C VAL A 904 27.14 -18.08 -6.15
N HIS A 905 26.85 -17.04 -6.95
CA HIS A 905 27.36 -15.70 -6.67
C HIS A 905 26.22 -14.67 -6.59
N ALA A 906 26.40 -13.65 -5.75
CA ALA A 906 25.38 -12.63 -5.49
C ALA A 906 25.54 -11.44 -6.44
N PRO A 907 24.48 -10.75 -6.89
CA PRO A 907 24.59 -9.66 -7.87
C PRO A 907 25.43 -8.48 -7.35
N ILE A 908 26.02 -7.71 -8.25
CA ILE A 908 26.95 -6.62 -7.94
C ILE A 908 26.30 -5.27 -8.21
N PHE A 909 26.32 -4.39 -7.21
CA PHE A 909 25.94 -2.98 -7.32
C PHE A 909 27.19 -2.10 -7.49
N THR A 910 27.19 -1.17 -8.44
CA THR A 910 28.22 -0.11 -8.51
C THR A 910 27.55 1.23 -8.75
N GLY A 911 27.55 2.10 -7.74
CA GLY A 911 26.84 3.39 -7.80
C GLY A 911 27.57 4.56 -7.19
N THR A 912 27.06 5.76 -7.49
CA THR A 912 27.55 7.03 -6.94
C THR A 912 26.35 7.92 -6.61
N LEU A 913 26.36 8.57 -5.44
CA LEU A 913 25.50 9.72 -5.17
C LEU A 913 26.10 10.95 -5.85
N SER A 914 25.30 11.64 -6.67
CA SER A 914 25.73 12.83 -7.40
C SER A 914 26.27 13.92 -6.47
N THR A 915 27.20 14.75 -6.96
CA THR A 915 27.84 15.81 -6.14
C THR A 915 26.87 16.89 -5.67
N ASP A 916 25.77 17.11 -6.39
CA ASP A 916 24.66 17.98 -6.01
C ASP A 916 23.65 17.29 -5.07
N ARG A 917 23.89 16.02 -4.71
CA ARG A 917 23.07 15.17 -3.83
C ARG A 917 21.63 15.01 -4.30
N THR A 918 21.36 15.12 -5.60
CA THR A 918 20.00 14.99 -6.14
C THR A 918 19.64 13.56 -6.52
N THR A 919 20.63 12.74 -6.89
CA THR A 919 20.35 11.42 -7.48
C THR A 919 21.46 10.42 -7.17
N ILE A 920 21.10 9.18 -6.84
CA ILE A 920 22.03 8.03 -6.85
C ILE A 920 21.90 7.35 -8.21
N THR A 921 23.01 7.27 -8.94
CA THR A 921 23.08 6.53 -10.21
C THR A 921 23.95 5.30 -10.04
N ALA A 922 23.50 4.17 -10.60
CA ALA A 922 24.22 2.92 -10.45
C ALA A 922 24.03 1.97 -11.63
N THR A 923 25.06 1.16 -11.87
CA THR A 923 24.98 -0.03 -12.70
C THR A 923 24.90 -1.25 -11.80
N ILE A 924 23.95 -2.12 -12.10
CA ILE A 924 23.75 -3.42 -11.45
C ILE A 924 24.14 -4.49 -12.45
N THR A 925 24.89 -5.50 -12.04
CA THR A 925 25.30 -6.61 -12.91
C THR A 925 25.23 -7.95 -12.19
N ASP A 926 24.83 -8.96 -12.94
CA ASP A 926 24.86 -10.36 -12.55
C ASP A 926 25.36 -11.19 -13.75
N GLN A 927 26.50 -10.77 -14.29
CA GLN A 927 27.08 -11.28 -15.55
C GLN A 927 28.32 -12.16 -15.33
N ARG A 928 28.36 -12.98 -14.28
CA ARG A 928 29.44 -13.96 -14.09
C ARG A 928 29.04 -15.32 -14.65
N LEU A 929 30.01 -16.23 -14.64
CA LEU A 929 29.85 -17.56 -15.19
C LEU A 929 28.79 -18.31 -14.37
N TYR A 930 27.75 -18.79 -15.08
CA TYR A 930 26.58 -19.47 -14.50
C TYR A 930 25.59 -18.59 -13.74
N ASP A 931 25.75 -17.26 -13.73
CA ASP A 931 24.75 -16.35 -13.17
C ASP A 931 23.45 -16.44 -14.00
N ARG A 932 22.30 -16.31 -13.33
CA ARG A 932 20.97 -16.38 -13.96
C ARG A 932 20.35 -15.01 -14.22
N GLY A 933 21.09 -13.95 -13.92
CA GLY A 933 20.71 -12.57 -14.19
C GLY A 933 19.88 -11.99 -13.05
N LEU A 934 19.59 -10.69 -13.17
CA LEU A 934 18.99 -9.91 -12.09
C LEU A 934 17.50 -10.23 -11.88
N GLY A 935 17.08 -10.24 -10.61
CA GLY A 935 15.69 -10.38 -10.19
C GLY A 935 15.07 -9.03 -9.84
N SER A 936 15.57 -8.40 -8.77
CA SER A 936 15.08 -7.11 -8.32
C SER A 936 16.13 -6.26 -7.58
N LEU A 937 15.93 -4.94 -7.61
CA LEU A 937 16.57 -3.98 -6.71
C LEU A 937 15.47 -3.27 -5.92
N ARG A 938 15.60 -3.22 -4.60
CA ARG A 938 14.69 -2.48 -3.72
C ARG A 938 15.47 -1.56 -2.80
N LEU A 939 14.90 -0.39 -2.55
CA LEU A 939 15.32 0.48 -1.46
C LEU A 939 14.43 0.21 -0.25
N ILE A 940 15.04 -0.02 0.91
CA ILE A 940 14.34 -0.21 2.19
C ILE A 940 14.95 0.70 3.26
N ASN A 941 14.19 0.98 4.32
CA ASN A 941 14.57 1.89 5.40
C ASN A 941 14.99 3.28 4.88
N GLU A 942 14.31 3.77 3.85
CA GLU A 942 14.66 5.03 3.19
C GLU A 942 14.45 6.26 4.10
N GLU A 943 15.46 7.11 4.14
CA GLU A 943 15.41 8.45 4.71
C GLU A 943 15.75 9.46 3.60
N ASN A 944 14.81 10.37 3.31
CA ASN A 944 14.98 11.45 2.34
C ASN A 944 15.29 10.99 0.88
N LEU A 945 14.88 9.77 0.55
CA LEU A 945 14.91 9.22 -0.81
C LEU A 945 13.48 8.98 -1.30
N GLU A 946 13.31 8.75 -2.59
CA GLU A 946 12.05 8.32 -3.19
C GLU A 946 11.51 7.07 -2.48
N SER A 947 10.34 7.19 -1.83
CA SER A 947 9.77 6.08 -1.07
C SER A 947 9.23 4.99 -1.98
N GLY A 948 9.50 3.74 -1.59
CA GLY A 948 9.08 2.56 -2.34
C GLY A 948 9.82 2.37 -3.67
N PHE A 949 11.01 2.95 -3.85
CA PHE A 949 11.82 2.70 -5.04
C PHE A 949 12.11 1.20 -5.19
N ALA A 950 11.67 0.64 -6.32
CA ALA A 950 11.96 -0.74 -6.68
C ALA A 950 12.07 -0.87 -8.20
N ILE A 951 13.08 -1.61 -8.63
CA ILE A 951 13.15 -2.16 -9.98
C ILE A 951 12.79 -3.63 -9.84
N THR A 952 11.52 -3.96 -10.13
CA THR A 952 11.00 -5.34 -10.09
C THR A 952 10.93 -5.93 -11.48
N ASN A 953 10.95 -7.27 -11.58
CA ASN A 953 10.82 -7.99 -12.84
C ASN A 953 11.96 -7.70 -13.84
N LEU A 954 13.22 -7.65 -13.35
CA LEU A 954 14.38 -7.55 -14.24
C LEU A 954 14.54 -8.78 -15.15
N GLY A 955 13.81 -9.87 -14.87
CA GLY A 955 13.57 -10.96 -15.82
C GLY A 955 14.84 -11.72 -16.22
N GLY A 956 15.86 -11.74 -15.37
CA GLY A 956 17.16 -12.35 -15.68
C GLY A 956 18.06 -11.48 -16.55
N ALA A 957 17.82 -10.17 -16.63
CA ALA A 957 18.73 -9.25 -17.32
C ALA A 957 20.13 -9.28 -16.66
N PHE A 958 21.18 -9.43 -17.46
CA PHE A 958 22.57 -9.47 -16.94
C PHE A 958 23.05 -8.12 -16.40
N THR A 959 22.49 -7.01 -16.89
CA THR A 959 22.82 -5.66 -16.41
C THR A 959 21.58 -4.78 -16.37
N ALA A 960 21.53 -3.87 -15.41
CA ALA A 960 20.48 -2.86 -15.28
C ALA A 960 21.06 -1.53 -14.80
N GLN A 961 20.38 -0.43 -15.12
CA GLN A 961 20.70 0.91 -14.61
C GLN A 961 19.66 1.30 -13.54
N ALA A 962 20.13 1.87 -12.44
CA ALA A 962 19.28 2.42 -11.39
C ALA A 962 19.53 3.92 -11.24
N SER A 963 18.44 4.67 -11.04
CA SER A 963 18.47 6.10 -10.74
C SER A 963 17.47 6.37 -9.63
N ILE A 964 17.97 6.64 -8.43
CA ILE A 964 17.15 6.87 -7.23
C ILE A 964 17.18 8.36 -6.92
N ARG A 965 16.02 8.99 -6.86
CA ARG A 965 15.91 10.43 -6.59
C ARG A 965 15.99 10.71 -5.09
N VAL A 966 16.77 11.74 -4.73
CA VAL A 966 16.79 12.35 -3.39
C VAL A 966 15.68 13.40 -3.30
N ILE A 967 14.89 13.38 -2.23
CA ILE A 967 13.75 14.29 -2.06
C ILE A 967 14.21 15.72 -1.79
N ASP A 968 15.14 15.87 -0.84
CA ASP A 968 15.71 17.15 -0.43
C ASP A 968 17.25 17.03 -0.30
N PRO A 969 18.04 17.57 -1.23
CA PRO A 969 19.50 17.46 -1.20
C PRO A 969 20.14 18.17 0.00
N GLU A 970 19.39 18.94 0.80
CA GLU A 970 19.89 19.63 1.99
C GLU A 970 19.69 18.82 3.29
N LYS A 971 18.97 17.69 3.26
CA LYS A 971 18.71 16.84 4.44
C LYS A 971 19.63 15.61 4.51
N PRO A 972 19.72 14.91 5.66
CA PRO A 972 20.38 13.61 5.75
C PRO A 972 19.77 12.62 4.75
N ILE A 973 20.58 11.70 4.22
CA ILE A 973 20.15 10.69 3.25
C ILE A 973 20.59 9.33 3.79
N ALA A 974 19.66 8.40 3.94
CA ALA A 974 19.98 7.04 4.39
C ALA A 974 19.07 5.99 3.73
N GLY A 975 19.53 4.75 3.72
CA GLY A 975 18.73 3.61 3.26
C GLY A 975 19.58 2.36 3.10
N THR A 976 18.92 1.24 2.80
CA THR A 976 19.57 -0.01 2.44
C THR A 976 19.15 -0.41 1.04
N LEU A 977 20.12 -0.62 0.16
CA LEU A 977 19.88 -1.20 -1.16
C LEU A 977 19.88 -2.72 -1.02
N LEU A 978 18.72 -3.34 -1.24
CA LEU A 978 18.57 -4.78 -1.29
C LEU A 978 18.55 -5.23 -2.76
N LEU A 979 19.62 -5.88 -3.18
CA LEU A 979 19.76 -6.47 -4.51
C LEU A 979 19.48 -7.96 -4.44
N ARG A 980 18.73 -8.47 -5.41
CA ARG A 980 18.43 -9.89 -5.57
C ARG A 980 18.65 -10.31 -7.02
N ASP A 981 19.35 -11.43 -7.22
CA ASP A 981 19.34 -12.09 -8.52
C ASP A 981 17.99 -12.80 -8.75
N LEU A 982 17.83 -13.44 -9.91
CA LEU A 982 16.62 -14.13 -10.29
C LEU A 982 16.26 -15.30 -9.34
N VAL A 983 17.25 -15.92 -8.69
CA VAL A 983 17.06 -17.02 -7.75
C VAL A 983 16.51 -16.49 -6.42
N ALA A 984 17.15 -15.47 -5.83
CA ALA A 984 16.69 -14.83 -4.59
C ALA A 984 15.32 -14.14 -4.73
N ASP A 985 14.91 -13.74 -5.93
CA ASP A 985 13.58 -13.14 -6.14
C ASP A 985 12.46 -14.20 -6.20
N ARG A 986 12.80 -15.43 -6.62
CA ARG A 986 11.85 -16.57 -6.71
C ARG A 986 11.81 -17.43 -5.45
N ASP A 987 12.94 -17.55 -4.74
CA ASP A 987 13.08 -18.29 -3.49
C ASP A 987 13.49 -17.37 -2.34
N ASN A 988 12.57 -17.12 -1.42
CA ASN A 988 12.77 -16.29 -0.22
C ASN A 988 13.31 -17.08 0.99
N SER A 989 13.77 -18.32 0.80
CA SER A 989 14.43 -19.08 1.87
C SER A 989 15.68 -18.36 2.39
N VAL A 990 16.00 -18.56 3.68
CA VAL A 990 17.15 -17.91 4.32
C VAL A 990 18.46 -18.35 3.64
N GLU A 991 18.51 -19.62 3.23
CA GLU A 991 19.63 -20.22 2.51
C GLU A 991 19.84 -19.58 1.14
N SER A 992 18.76 -19.35 0.37
CA SER A 992 18.82 -18.66 -0.92
C SER A 992 19.28 -17.21 -0.75
N GLN A 993 18.69 -16.45 0.17
CA GLN A 993 19.07 -15.04 0.41
C GLN A 993 20.54 -14.91 0.85
N ALA A 994 21.04 -15.86 1.65
CA ALA A 994 22.42 -15.89 2.14
C ALA A 994 23.47 -16.02 1.02
N VAL A 995 23.10 -16.53 -0.16
CA VAL A 995 23.97 -16.60 -1.34
C VAL A 995 23.60 -15.51 -2.36
N HIS A 996 22.33 -15.39 -2.70
CA HIS A 996 21.82 -14.72 -3.90
C HIS A 996 21.32 -13.27 -3.73
N ALA A 997 21.42 -12.72 -2.51
CA ALA A 997 21.03 -11.33 -2.22
C ALA A 997 22.17 -10.52 -1.60
N VAL A 998 22.25 -9.22 -1.88
CA VAL A 998 23.21 -8.28 -1.26
C VAL A 998 22.46 -7.12 -0.63
N GLU A 999 22.80 -6.82 0.63
CA GLU A 999 22.33 -5.62 1.34
C GLU A 999 23.48 -4.61 1.46
N LEU A 1000 23.25 -3.40 0.95
CA LEU A 1000 24.20 -2.29 1.00
C LEU A 1000 23.58 -1.12 1.79
N PRO A 1001 23.73 -1.10 3.14
CA PRO A 1001 23.27 0.02 3.96
C PRO A 1001 24.17 1.23 3.76
N PHE A 1002 23.58 2.41 3.66
CA PHE A 1002 24.30 3.67 3.55
C PHE A 1002 23.61 4.79 4.32
N ARG A 1003 24.44 5.75 4.77
CA ARG A 1003 24.01 6.99 5.41
C ARG A 1003 24.98 8.10 5.05
N GLN A 1004 24.43 9.28 4.81
CA GLN A 1004 25.15 10.52 4.55
C GLN A 1004 24.45 11.66 5.29
N ALA A 1005 25.03 12.12 6.40
CA ALA A 1005 24.56 13.30 7.12
C ALA A 1005 24.47 14.56 6.24
N ALA A 1006 23.67 15.51 6.71
CA ALA A 1006 23.70 16.90 6.29
C ALA A 1006 23.84 17.78 7.53
N VAL A 1007 24.75 18.75 7.47
CA VAL A 1007 25.10 19.59 8.61
C VAL A 1007 24.61 21.01 8.40
N GLY A 1008 23.85 21.53 9.35
CA GLY A 1008 23.45 22.92 9.41
C GLY A 1008 24.22 23.67 10.49
N ILE A 1009 24.77 24.82 10.14
CA ILE A 1009 25.34 25.79 11.09
C ILE A 1009 24.65 27.14 10.89
N GLY A 1010 24.31 27.79 12.00
CA GLY A 1010 23.82 29.16 12.03
C GLY A 1010 24.80 30.06 12.79
N ILE A 1011 25.09 31.24 12.26
CA ILE A 1011 25.77 32.29 13.01
C ILE A 1011 24.72 33.31 13.41
N ARG A 1012 24.43 33.39 14.70
CA ARG A 1012 23.48 34.34 15.27
C ARG A 1012 24.21 35.55 15.79
N LEU A 1013 23.98 36.69 15.15
CA LEU A 1013 24.48 37.96 15.62
C LEU A 1013 23.43 38.65 16.50
N PRO A 1014 23.82 39.46 17.50
CA PRO A 1014 22.88 40.28 18.24
C PRO A 1014 22.28 41.36 17.31
N GLY A 1015 20.98 41.60 17.41
CA GLY A 1015 20.29 42.55 16.51
C GLY A 1015 20.65 44.03 16.77
N LEU A 1016 21.12 44.36 17.97
CA LEU A 1016 21.52 45.70 18.40
C LEU A 1016 22.58 45.60 19.50
N VAL A 1017 23.63 46.43 19.42
CA VAL A 1017 24.69 46.54 20.43
C VAL A 1017 25.03 48.02 20.66
N GLU A 1018 25.40 48.40 21.88
CA GLU A 1018 25.81 49.78 22.20
C GLU A 1018 27.27 50.04 21.76
N GLY A 1019 27.57 51.24 21.25
CA GLY A 1019 28.92 51.61 20.83
C GLY A 1019 29.91 51.57 21.99
N GLY A 1020 30.99 50.79 21.85
CA GLY A 1020 31.96 50.49 22.91
C GLY A 1020 31.80 49.11 23.55
N GLU A 1021 30.69 48.41 23.31
CA GLU A 1021 30.46 47.04 23.78
C GLU A 1021 30.99 45.99 22.79
N GLU A 1022 31.23 44.78 23.29
CA GLU A 1022 31.64 43.64 22.46
C GLU A 1022 30.43 42.99 21.76
N ILE A 1023 30.56 42.74 20.46
CA ILE A 1023 29.57 42.00 19.66
C ILE A 1023 29.93 40.51 19.69
N ARG A 1024 29.01 39.67 20.17
CA ARG A 1024 29.18 38.22 20.27
C ARG A 1024 28.26 37.47 19.31
N GLY A 1025 28.82 36.93 18.24
CA GLY A 1025 28.11 36.08 17.29
C GLY A 1025 28.18 34.61 17.67
N ALA A 1026 27.07 34.02 18.13
CA ALA A 1026 27.03 32.60 18.48
C ALA A 1026 26.97 31.74 17.21
N VAL A 1027 27.92 30.81 17.06
CA VAL A 1027 27.89 29.76 16.04
C VAL A 1027 27.17 28.58 16.64
N ILE A 1028 26.00 28.25 16.12
CA ILE A 1028 25.11 27.21 16.63
C ILE A 1028 24.89 26.10 15.61
N ALA A 1029 24.65 24.90 16.10
CA ALA A 1029 24.15 23.80 15.29
C ALA A 1029 22.68 24.05 14.92
N THR A 1030 22.33 23.98 13.64
CA THR A 1030 20.93 24.05 13.17
C THR A 1030 20.39 22.70 12.73
N THR A 1031 21.24 21.68 12.69
CA THR A 1031 20.89 20.26 12.62
C THR A 1031 21.65 19.51 13.72
N ASP A 1032 21.24 18.30 14.04
CA ASP A 1032 22.07 17.42 14.88
C ASP A 1032 23.37 17.07 14.14
N ILE A 1033 24.48 16.99 14.87
CA ILE A 1033 25.83 16.69 14.36
C ILE A 1033 26.33 15.43 15.07
N ASP A 1034 26.42 14.34 14.31
CA ASP A 1034 26.90 13.04 14.79
C ASP A 1034 28.44 12.96 14.69
N PRO A 1035 29.16 12.73 15.80
CA PRO A 1035 30.62 12.69 15.80
C PRO A 1035 31.20 11.49 15.04
N ALA A 1036 30.39 10.46 14.76
CA ALA A 1036 30.80 9.33 13.93
C ALA A 1036 30.86 9.68 12.43
N GLU A 1037 30.09 10.66 11.99
CA GLU A 1037 30.01 11.08 10.59
C GLU A 1037 30.73 12.42 10.33
N VAL A 1038 30.83 13.28 11.35
CA VAL A 1038 31.38 14.63 11.25
C VAL A 1038 32.44 14.83 12.31
N GLN A 1039 33.71 14.91 11.88
CA GLN A 1039 34.87 15.13 12.74
C GLN A 1039 35.34 16.59 12.69
N GLN A 1040 35.17 17.25 11.55
CA GLN A 1040 35.59 18.65 11.37
C GLN A 1040 34.65 19.39 10.43
N ILE A 1041 34.38 20.67 10.71
CA ILE A 1041 33.64 21.57 9.83
C ILE A 1041 34.45 22.85 9.68
N ALA A 1042 34.74 23.26 8.44
CA ALA A 1042 35.41 24.52 8.14
C ALA A 1042 34.52 25.38 7.23
N PHE A 1043 34.56 26.69 7.40
CA PHE A 1043 33.87 27.64 6.51
C PHE A 1043 34.53 29.02 6.56
N THR A 1044 34.28 29.84 5.54
CA THR A 1044 34.75 31.24 5.51
C THR A 1044 33.57 32.19 5.63
N ALA A 1045 33.66 33.14 6.54
CA ALA A 1045 32.73 34.26 6.67
C ALA A 1045 33.43 35.58 6.33
N GLN A 1046 32.77 36.45 5.60
CA GLN A 1046 33.20 37.82 5.36
C GLN A 1046 32.44 38.75 6.30
N PHE A 1047 33.15 39.59 7.04
CA PHE A 1047 32.54 40.68 7.79
C PHE A 1047 32.87 42.03 7.16
N SER A 1048 31.98 43.00 7.30
CA SER A 1048 32.18 44.38 6.83
C SER A 1048 31.50 45.36 7.78
N GLY A 1049 32.03 46.59 7.85
CA GLY A 1049 31.60 47.60 8.81
C GLY A 1049 32.79 48.17 9.58
N GLN A 1050 32.51 48.97 10.62
CA GLN A 1050 33.55 49.58 11.47
C GLN A 1050 33.86 48.79 12.75
N ALA A 1051 33.35 47.57 12.88
CA ALA A 1051 33.76 46.67 13.96
C ALA A 1051 35.01 45.86 13.56
N LEU A 1052 35.91 45.66 14.51
CA LEU A 1052 37.14 44.87 14.32
C LEU A 1052 36.96 43.47 14.88
N PHE A 1053 37.46 42.44 14.20
CA PHE A 1053 37.46 41.09 14.75
C PHE A 1053 38.37 41.02 15.99
N ALA A 1054 37.81 40.59 17.11
CA ALA A 1054 38.46 40.55 18.43
C ALA A 1054 38.86 39.13 18.88
N GLY A 1055 38.46 38.10 18.12
CA GLY A 1055 38.83 36.70 18.36
C GLY A 1055 37.64 35.73 18.34
N ALA A 1056 37.90 34.49 18.72
CA ALA A 1056 36.91 33.43 18.85
C ALA A 1056 36.99 32.75 20.21
N LEU A 1057 35.88 32.19 20.68
CA LEU A 1057 35.78 31.39 21.92
C LEU A 1057 35.01 30.09 21.66
N GLY A 1058 35.44 28.98 22.23
CA GLY A 1058 34.74 27.70 22.15
C GLY A 1058 35.71 26.52 22.15
N ASN A 1059 35.32 25.40 22.77
CA ASN A 1059 36.16 24.21 22.82
C ASN A 1059 36.11 23.49 21.45
N GLY A 1060 37.25 23.36 20.78
CA GLY A 1060 37.32 22.86 19.40
C GLY A 1060 36.88 23.89 18.34
N PHE A 1061 36.60 25.15 18.71
CA PHE A 1061 36.27 26.21 17.75
C PHE A 1061 37.41 27.21 17.61
N ALA A 1062 37.83 27.48 16.38
CA ALA A 1062 38.79 28.51 16.06
C ALA A 1062 38.27 29.36 14.90
N ALA A 1063 38.53 30.66 14.94
CA ALA A 1063 38.36 31.51 13.76
C ALA A 1063 39.53 32.49 13.67
N VAL A 1064 40.10 32.60 12.48
CA VAL A 1064 41.32 33.38 12.23
C VAL A 1064 41.10 34.28 11.01
N PRO A 1065 41.51 35.57 11.07
CA PRO A 1065 41.48 36.44 9.90
C PRO A 1065 42.36 35.89 8.78
N ASP A 1066 41.90 35.99 7.55
CA ASP A 1066 42.69 35.65 6.38
C ASP A 1066 43.86 36.63 6.26
N PRO A 1067 45.11 36.15 6.14
CA PRO A 1067 46.30 37.00 6.08
C PRO A 1067 46.34 37.91 4.84
N THR A 1068 45.60 37.57 3.78
CA THR A 1068 45.51 38.40 2.55
C THR A 1068 44.33 39.37 2.57
N ASN A 1069 43.33 39.12 3.39
CA ASN A 1069 42.16 39.97 3.54
C ASN A 1069 41.61 39.87 4.96
N GLY A 1070 41.99 40.83 5.81
CA GLY A 1070 41.58 40.85 7.23
C GLY A 1070 40.08 40.92 7.49
N ALA A 1071 39.25 41.10 6.45
CA ALA A 1071 37.78 41.05 6.51
C ALA A 1071 37.19 39.64 6.27
N LEU A 1072 38.01 38.66 5.86
CA LEU A 1072 37.62 37.25 5.76
C LEU A 1072 38.06 36.50 7.02
N LEU A 1073 37.17 35.69 7.58
CA LEU A 1073 37.40 34.85 8.75
C LEU A 1073 37.29 33.39 8.33
N ARG A 1074 38.38 32.65 8.48
CA ARG A 1074 38.38 31.18 8.31
C ARG A 1074 38.06 30.56 9.65
N ALA A 1075 36.88 29.94 9.76
CA ALA A 1075 36.41 29.28 10.97
C ALA A 1075 36.52 27.76 10.81
N THR A 1076 36.94 27.10 11.88
CA THR A 1076 37.05 25.65 11.98
C THR A 1076 36.42 25.18 13.29
N ILE A 1077 35.63 24.12 13.21
CA ILE A 1077 35.01 23.41 14.33
C ILE A 1077 35.54 21.98 14.29
N GLU A 1078 36.21 21.56 15.34
CA GLU A 1078 36.59 20.18 15.60
C GLU A 1078 35.51 19.54 16.49
N VAL A 1079 34.84 18.52 15.95
CA VAL A 1079 33.82 17.77 16.70
C VAL A 1079 34.53 16.80 17.62
N GLN A 1080 34.26 16.90 18.92
CA GLN A 1080 34.93 16.05 19.91
C GLN A 1080 34.46 14.61 19.78
N ASN A 1081 35.42 13.69 19.83
CA ASN A 1081 35.17 12.26 19.65
C ASN A 1081 34.16 11.75 20.71
N GLY A 1082 33.05 11.15 20.26
CA GLY A 1082 31.98 10.65 21.12
C GLY A 1082 30.99 11.69 21.67
N LYS A 1083 31.12 12.98 21.32
CA LYS A 1083 30.19 14.04 21.73
C LYS A 1083 29.50 14.67 20.53
N GLY A 1084 28.26 14.27 20.27
CA GLY A 1084 27.41 14.92 19.27
C GLY A 1084 26.86 16.25 19.76
N TYR A 1085 26.46 17.09 18.81
CA TYR A 1085 25.78 18.36 19.06
C TYR A 1085 24.33 18.25 18.61
N ARG A 1086 23.41 18.78 19.41
CA ARG A 1086 21.98 18.86 19.07
C ARG A 1086 21.65 20.21 18.45
N VAL A 1087 20.52 20.28 17.75
CA VAL A 1087 19.97 21.55 17.27
C VAL A 1087 19.90 22.57 18.42
N GLY A 1088 20.49 23.74 18.21
CA GLY A 1088 20.54 24.84 19.18
C GLY A 1088 21.81 24.89 20.02
N ASP A 1089 22.62 23.82 20.04
CA ASP A 1089 23.89 23.82 20.77
C ASP A 1089 24.87 24.84 20.18
N THR A 1090 25.58 25.55 21.06
CA THR A 1090 26.61 26.51 20.65
C THR A 1090 27.94 25.80 20.40
N LEU A 1091 28.38 25.83 19.15
CA LEU A 1091 29.66 25.27 18.69
C LEU A 1091 30.82 26.23 18.99
N GLY A 1092 30.56 27.53 19.01
CA GLY A 1092 31.56 28.56 19.33
C GLY A 1092 30.98 29.97 19.26
N VAL A 1093 31.81 30.98 19.53
CA VAL A 1093 31.42 32.40 19.52
C VAL A 1093 32.47 33.21 18.77
N LEU A 1094 32.04 33.97 17.76
CA LEU A 1094 32.83 35.00 17.10
C LEU A 1094 32.71 36.31 17.88
N ARG A 1095 33.83 37.02 18.10
CA ARG A 1095 33.87 38.28 18.85
C ARG A 1095 34.32 39.42 17.95
N PHE A 1096 33.60 40.53 18.02
CA PHE A 1096 33.98 41.78 17.35
C PHE A 1096 33.96 42.94 18.36
N ALA A 1097 34.93 43.84 18.24
CA ALA A 1097 34.98 45.09 19.00
C ALA A 1097 34.26 46.20 18.23
N ALA A 1098 33.21 46.76 18.82
CA ALA A 1098 32.56 47.97 18.31
C ALA A 1098 33.24 49.20 18.92
N GLY A 1099 33.84 50.06 18.10
CA GLY A 1099 34.36 51.34 18.59
C GLY A 1099 33.25 52.26 19.13
N ALA A 1100 33.61 53.22 19.96
CA ALA A 1100 32.72 54.32 20.33
C ALA A 1100 32.47 55.21 19.10
N GLN A 1101 31.22 55.27 18.61
CA GLN A 1101 30.86 56.02 17.39
C GLN A 1101 29.87 57.14 17.70
N THR A 1102 29.87 58.21 16.91
CA THR A 1102 28.88 59.29 17.05
C THR A 1102 27.55 58.95 16.36
N GLU A 1103 27.61 58.21 15.25
CA GLU A 1103 26.45 57.82 14.44
C GLU A 1103 26.15 56.32 14.55
N VAL A 1104 24.97 55.91 14.08
CA VAL A 1104 24.56 54.49 13.99
C VAL A 1104 25.37 53.80 12.89
N MET A 1105 25.95 52.65 13.22
CA MET A 1105 26.77 51.86 12.30
C MET A 1105 26.22 50.43 12.15
N GLU A 1106 26.66 49.72 11.12
CA GLU A 1106 26.32 48.31 10.90
C GLU A 1106 27.57 47.44 10.86
N LEU A 1107 27.50 46.27 11.50
CA LEU A 1107 28.35 45.13 11.21
C LEU A 1107 27.54 44.17 10.34
N ARG A 1108 28.05 43.87 9.15
CA ARG A 1108 27.44 42.90 8.24
C ARG A 1108 28.28 41.65 8.17
N LEU A 1109 27.64 40.49 8.24
CA LEU A 1109 28.28 39.19 8.10
C LEU A 1109 27.65 38.44 6.93
N ALA A 1110 28.50 37.95 6.03
CA ALA A 1110 28.10 37.15 4.89
C ALA A 1110 28.93 35.86 4.86
N ILE A 1111 28.28 34.73 4.60
CA ILE A 1111 29.01 33.48 4.37
C ILE A 1111 29.57 33.50 2.95
N VAL A 1112 30.84 33.17 2.78
CA VAL A 1112 31.45 33.05 1.46
C VAL A 1112 30.99 31.72 0.83
N PRO A 1113 30.25 31.74 -0.29
CA PRO A 1113 29.74 30.52 -0.91
C PRO A 1113 30.86 29.53 -1.25
N ASN A 1114 30.57 28.24 -1.21
CA ASN A 1114 31.49 27.15 -1.58
C ASN A 1114 32.80 27.05 -0.77
N THR A 1115 32.87 27.70 0.39
CA THR A 1115 34.02 27.59 1.31
C THR A 1115 33.80 26.60 2.45
N THR A 1116 32.58 26.07 2.56
CA THR A 1116 32.22 25.11 3.60
C THR A 1116 32.74 23.71 3.25
N LEU A 1117 33.54 23.14 4.14
CA LEU A 1117 34.11 21.80 4.03
C LEU A 1117 33.80 21.01 5.29
N VAL A 1118 33.33 19.78 5.13
CA VAL A 1118 33.18 18.83 6.23
C VAL A 1118 34.20 17.71 6.06
N ASN A 1119 34.91 17.35 7.12
CA ASN A 1119 35.98 16.35 7.13
C ASN A 1119 37.03 16.61 6.02
N GLY A 1120 37.38 17.88 5.78
CA GLY A 1120 38.32 18.27 4.73
C GLY A 1120 37.78 18.16 3.29
N GLY A 1121 36.48 17.92 3.10
CA GLY A 1121 35.88 17.77 1.77
C GLY A 1121 36.13 16.41 1.12
N VAL A 1122 36.38 15.37 1.92
CA VAL A 1122 36.65 14.01 1.44
C VAL A 1122 35.34 13.21 1.37
N GLY A 1123 35.08 12.55 0.24
CA GLY A 1123 33.96 11.61 0.08
C GLY A 1123 34.25 10.24 0.71
N ARG A 1124 33.27 9.33 0.70
CA ARG A 1124 33.41 7.98 1.26
C ARG A 1124 32.90 6.94 0.27
N VAL A 1125 33.54 5.78 0.20
CA VAL A 1125 33.01 4.62 -0.52
C VAL A 1125 32.54 3.58 0.48
N ILE A 1126 31.30 3.14 0.34
CA ILE A 1126 30.75 2.00 1.08
C ILE A 1126 30.95 0.77 0.20
N ALA A 1127 31.51 -0.29 0.75
CA ALA A 1127 31.73 -1.55 0.05
C ALA A 1127 31.22 -2.71 0.90
N VAL A 1128 30.42 -3.60 0.30
CA VAL A 1128 29.97 -4.85 0.90
C VAL A 1128 30.42 -6.00 0.01
N GLN A 1129 31.17 -6.93 0.59
CA GLN A 1129 31.68 -8.12 -0.08
C GLN A 1129 31.14 -9.36 0.63
N LYS A 1130 30.57 -10.29 -0.13
CA LYS A 1130 30.10 -11.58 0.40
C LYS A 1130 31.28 -12.51 0.65
N LEU A 1131 31.18 -13.31 1.71
CA LEU A 1131 32.21 -14.28 2.07
C LEU A 1131 32.38 -15.31 0.94
N GLY A 1132 33.57 -15.35 0.33
CA GLY A 1132 33.88 -16.24 -0.79
C GLY A 1132 33.69 -15.64 -2.18
N ASP A 1133 33.13 -14.43 -2.30
CA ASP A 1133 33.01 -13.70 -3.58
C ASP A 1133 34.19 -12.72 -3.76
N PRO A 1134 34.96 -12.77 -4.86
CA PRO A 1134 36.08 -11.85 -5.08
C PRO A 1134 35.67 -10.39 -5.39
N LEU A 1135 34.40 -10.11 -5.67
CA LEU A 1135 33.90 -8.78 -6.03
C LEU A 1135 33.02 -8.17 -4.94
N ALA A 1136 33.01 -6.84 -4.84
CA ALA A 1136 32.25 -6.10 -3.85
C ALA A 1136 31.21 -5.18 -4.49
N SER A 1137 30.04 -5.08 -3.88
CA SER A 1137 29.06 -4.04 -4.19
C SER A 1137 29.49 -2.71 -3.57
N THR A 1138 29.50 -1.63 -4.35
CA THR A 1138 30.04 -0.33 -3.93
C THR A 1138 29.10 0.84 -4.18
N LEU A 1139 29.07 1.79 -3.24
CA LEU A 1139 28.39 3.08 -3.37
C LEU A 1139 29.35 4.21 -2.95
N ALA A 1140 29.70 5.06 -3.90
CA ALA A 1140 30.48 6.27 -3.65
C ALA A 1140 29.57 7.41 -3.19
N LEU A 1141 29.88 8.00 -2.04
CA LEU A 1141 29.21 9.15 -1.47
C LEU A 1141 30.13 10.38 -1.59
N PRO A 1142 29.59 11.53 -2.04
CA PRO A 1142 30.33 12.79 -2.08
C PRO A 1142 30.64 13.26 -0.65
N PRO A 1143 31.40 14.36 -0.49
CA PRO A 1143 31.62 14.96 0.83
C PRO A 1143 30.30 15.28 1.54
N VAL A 1144 30.32 15.27 2.88
CA VAL A 1144 29.15 15.63 3.69
C VAL A 1144 28.73 17.06 3.36
N PHE A 1145 27.45 17.24 3.06
CA PHE A 1145 26.91 18.55 2.77
C PHE A 1145 26.83 19.36 4.06
N ALA A 1146 27.26 20.60 3.98
CA ALA A 1146 27.07 21.55 5.05
C ALA A 1146 26.50 22.86 4.52
N LYS A 1147 25.51 23.38 5.25
CA LYS A 1147 24.90 24.67 5.01
C LYS A 1147 25.20 25.57 6.17
N VAL A 1148 25.96 26.63 5.90
CA VAL A 1148 26.21 27.69 6.88
C VAL A 1148 25.32 28.88 6.53
N SER A 1149 24.54 29.30 7.51
CA SER A 1149 23.72 30.50 7.45
C SER A 1149 24.22 31.49 8.49
N ALA A 1150 24.03 32.78 8.23
CA ALA A 1150 24.38 33.83 9.18
C ALA A 1150 23.26 34.88 9.19
N ASP A 1151 23.00 35.43 10.37
CA ASP A 1151 22.28 36.69 10.47
C ASP A 1151 23.13 37.78 9.79
N SER A 1152 22.50 38.52 8.88
CA SER A 1152 23.24 39.35 7.94
C SER A 1152 23.75 40.67 8.52
N VAL A 1153 23.14 41.19 9.59
CA VAL A 1153 23.43 42.55 10.11
C VAL A 1153 23.24 42.64 11.63
N THR A 1154 24.20 43.24 12.32
CA THR A 1154 24.08 43.83 13.66
C THR A 1154 24.14 45.34 13.54
N VAL A 1155 23.24 46.05 14.23
CA VAL A 1155 23.29 47.50 14.36
C VAL A 1155 24.08 47.89 15.62
N ILE A 1156 24.93 48.91 15.50
CA ILE A 1156 25.75 49.46 16.57
C ILE A 1156 25.28 50.89 16.84
N ASN A 1157 24.81 51.15 18.07
CA ASN A 1157 24.33 52.48 18.46
C ASN A 1157 25.49 53.48 18.60
N GLY A 1158 25.27 54.70 18.10
CA GLY A 1158 26.16 55.83 18.30
C GLY A 1158 25.77 56.67 19.52
N TYR A 1159 26.67 57.55 19.95
CA TYR A 1159 26.43 58.47 21.06
C TYR A 1159 25.50 59.64 20.72
N CYS A 1160 25.36 60.04 19.44
CA CYS A 1160 24.47 61.11 18.98
C CYS A 1160 23.21 60.59 18.28
N ASP A 1161 23.31 59.40 17.66
CA ASP A 1161 22.22 58.74 16.94
C ASP A 1161 21.95 57.36 17.51
N ARG A 1162 20.70 57.08 17.85
CA ARG A 1162 20.31 55.82 18.47
C ARG A 1162 19.13 55.19 17.76
N VAL A 1163 19.30 53.92 17.43
CA VAL A 1163 18.22 53.01 17.04
C VAL A 1163 17.72 52.32 18.29
N LEU A 1164 16.40 52.33 18.48
CA LEU A 1164 15.74 51.82 19.69
C LEU A 1164 14.99 50.51 19.41
N ALA A 1165 14.64 50.25 18.16
CA ALA A 1165 14.01 49.00 17.73
C ALA A 1165 14.49 48.56 16.34
N THR A 1166 15.15 47.40 16.25
CA THR A 1166 15.53 46.75 14.99
C THR A 1166 14.75 45.45 14.74
N THR A 1167 13.87 45.46 13.72
CA THR A 1167 13.71 44.42 12.65
C THR A 1167 13.04 43.05 12.83
N GLY A 1168 12.27 42.60 11.82
CA GLY A 1168 12.08 41.16 11.44
C GLY A 1168 11.27 40.23 12.36
N ALA A 1169 10.47 39.28 11.87
CA ALA A 1169 10.31 38.07 12.72
C ALA A 1169 11.76 37.61 12.96
N ASN A 1170 12.26 37.62 14.22
CA ASN A 1170 13.65 37.98 14.61
C ASN A 1170 13.89 39.46 15.04
N ASN A 1171 13.04 40.04 15.93
CA ASN A 1171 13.05 41.43 16.50
C ASN A 1171 12.18 42.57 15.86
N LYS A 1172 11.08 42.30 15.13
CA LYS A 1172 10.31 43.34 14.41
C LYS A 1172 9.45 44.00 15.45
N ALA A 1173 9.50 45.32 15.49
CA ALA A 1173 8.41 46.07 16.08
C ALA A 1173 7.14 45.82 15.26
N VAL A 1174 6.15 45.16 15.87
CA VAL A 1174 4.82 44.88 15.32
C VAL A 1174 3.87 45.93 15.88
N GLY A 1175 3.06 46.54 15.02
CA GLY A 1175 2.22 47.67 15.42
C GLY A 1175 2.98 48.98 15.48
N MET A 1176 2.53 49.88 16.37
CA MET A 1176 3.08 51.22 16.56
C MET A 1176 4.43 51.12 17.29
N ALA A 1177 5.49 51.72 16.73
CA ALA A 1177 6.82 51.68 17.35
C ALA A 1177 7.74 52.85 16.95
N ILE A 1178 8.51 53.35 17.92
CA ILE A 1178 9.59 54.32 17.69
C ILE A 1178 10.84 53.54 17.25
N LEU A 1179 11.33 53.81 16.05
CA LEU A 1179 12.47 53.12 15.45
C LEU A 1179 13.80 53.83 15.73
N GLN A 1180 13.80 55.17 15.69
CA GLN A 1180 15.00 56.00 15.84
C GLN A 1180 14.69 57.34 16.50
N ILE A 1181 15.65 57.90 17.25
CA ILE A 1181 15.63 59.26 17.81
C ILE A 1181 16.91 60.01 17.45
N ARG A 1182 16.79 61.22 16.90
CA ARG A 1182 17.93 62.10 16.56
C ARG A 1182 17.59 63.60 16.77
N PRO A 1183 18.47 64.41 17.38
CA PRO A 1183 19.66 64.02 18.15
C PRO A 1183 19.30 63.55 19.58
N GLN A 1184 20.18 62.76 20.19
CA GLN A 1184 20.07 62.32 21.59
C GLN A 1184 21.49 62.18 22.15
N PRO A 1185 21.86 62.85 23.27
CA PRO A 1185 21.07 63.79 24.08
C PRO A 1185 20.78 65.11 23.34
N ASN A 1186 19.79 65.85 23.81
CA ASN A 1186 19.28 67.09 23.19
C ASN A 1186 19.28 68.26 24.21
N ARG A 1187 19.21 69.53 23.78
CA ARG A 1187 19.03 70.69 24.69
C ARG A 1187 17.57 71.15 24.75
N ALA A 1188 17.22 71.90 25.80
CA ALA A 1188 15.93 72.57 25.86
C ALA A 1188 15.77 73.56 24.69
N GLY A 1189 14.62 73.55 24.00
CA GLY A 1189 14.36 74.38 22.83
C GLY A 1189 14.79 73.77 21.49
N GLU A 1190 15.57 72.68 21.49
CA GLU A 1190 16.02 72.01 20.28
C GLU A 1190 14.98 71.03 19.72
N THR A 1191 15.16 70.66 18.45
CA THR A 1191 14.24 69.78 17.71
C THR A 1191 14.70 68.34 17.80
N VAL A 1192 13.79 67.45 18.18
CA VAL A 1192 13.94 65.99 18.13
C VAL A 1192 13.21 65.46 16.90
N THR A 1193 13.89 64.63 16.11
CA THR A 1193 13.31 63.83 15.04
C THR A 1193 13.10 62.39 15.51
N LEU A 1194 11.92 61.85 15.26
CA LEU A 1194 11.55 60.45 15.48
C LEU A 1194 11.26 59.79 14.13
N GLU A 1195 11.66 58.53 13.98
CA GLU A 1195 11.12 57.65 12.94
C GLU A 1195 10.16 56.65 13.56
N VAL A 1196 8.91 56.60 13.10
CA VAL A 1196 7.83 55.84 13.73
C VAL A 1196 7.14 54.94 12.71
N ARG A 1197 6.95 53.66 13.03
CA ARG A 1197 6.23 52.70 12.17
C ARG A 1197 4.75 52.62 12.52
N SER A 1198 3.90 52.48 11.49
CA SER A 1198 2.46 52.18 11.60
C SER A 1198 1.70 53.19 12.45
N LEU A 1199 1.93 54.49 12.21
CA LEU A 1199 1.32 55.57 12.99
C LEU A 1199 -0.20 55.66 12.71
N PRO A 1200 -1.07 55.36 13.69
CA PRO A 1200 -2.52 55.34 13.49
C PRO A 1200 -3.11 56.76 13.44
N SER A 1201 -4.31 56.90 12.87
CA SER A 1201 -4.98 58.20 12.63
C SER A 1201 -5.42 58.97 13.87
N ASP A 1202 -5.39 58.30 15.03
CA ASP A 1202 -5.69 58.84 16.36
C ASP A 1202 -4.42 59.05 17.21
N ALA A 1203 -3.22 58.87 16.64
CA ALA A 1203 -1.97 58.99 17.37
C ALA A 1203 -1.71 60.41 17.91
N ARG A 1204 -1.25 60.49 19.16
CA ARG A 1204 -0.76 61.71 19.83
C ARG A 1204 0.60 61.48 20.48
N ILE A 1205 1.44 62.52 20.53
CA ILE A 1205 2.74 62.48 21.23
C ILE A 1205 2.66 63.33 22.49
N GLU A 1206 3.15 62.75 23.59
CA GLU A 1206 3.26 63.39 24.89
C GLU A 1206 4.73 63.35 25.35
N LEU A 1207 5.20 64.48 25.87
CA LEU A 1207 6.43 64.52 26.66
C LEU A 1207 6.06 64.38 28.12
N VAL A 1208 6.61 63.39 28.81
CA VAL A 1208 6.27 63.04 30.19
C VAL A 1208 7.52 63.17 31.06
N ALA A 1209 7.39 63.82 32.21
CA ALA A 1209 8.46 63.91 33.21
C ALA A 1209 8.62 62.58 33.95
N ALA A 1210 9.72 62.41 34.66
CA ALA A 1210 10.01 61.19 35.42
C ALA A 1210 8.96 60.87 36.52
N ASP A 1211 8.19 61.87 36.97
CA ASP A 1211 7.09 61.73 37.93
C ASP A 1211 5.75 61.33 37.28
N GLY A 1212 5.73 61.06 35.97
CA GLY A 1212 4.54 60.67 35.21
C GLY A 1212 3.66 61.86 34.77
N ARG A 1213 4.04 63.10 35.10
CA ARG A 1213 3.31 64.30 34.66
C ARG A 1213 3.57 64.55 33.18
N VAL A 1214 2.49 64.72 32.40
CA VAL A 1214 2.59 65.21 31.01
C VAL A 1214 3.07 66.66 31.04
N VAL A 1215 4.27 66.89 30.53
CA VAL A 1215 4.93 68.20 30.44
C VAL A 1215 4.41 68.97 29.23
N GLU A 1216 4.27 68.28 28.09
CA GLU A 1216 3.76 68.88 26.86
C GLU A 1216 3.05 67.85 25.98
N ARG A 1217 2.09 68.31 25.16
CA ARG A 1217 1.38 67.52 24.16
C ARG A 1217 1.59 68.15 22.78
N PHE A 1218 2.00 67.32 21.82
CA PHE A 1218 2.20 67.75 20.45
C PHE A 1218 0.98 67.37 19.60
N ASN A 1219 0.44 68.32 18.84
CA ASN A 1219 -0.81 68.14 18.08
C ASN A 1219 -0.66 67.17 16.89
N ARG A 1220 -1.84 66.69 16.45
CA ARG A 1220 -2.13 65.58 15.51
C ARG A 1220 -1.14 65.41 14.36
N ILE A 1221 -0.61 64.20 14.21
CA ILE A 1221 0.35 63.80 13.18
C ILE A 1221 -0.39 63.09 12.05
N GLU A 1222 0.06 63.25 10.81
CA GLU A 1222 -0.56 62.58 9.67
C GLU A 1222 -0.41 61.05 9.75
N PRO A 1223 -1.51 60.29 9.66
CA PRO A 1223 -1.45 58.83 9.67
C PRO A 1223 -0.68 58.29 8.48
N THR A 1224 -0.05 57.14 8.67
CA THR A 1224 0.56 56.39 7.57
C THR A 1224 -0.07 55.01 7.42
N ALA A 1225 0.02 54.46 6.21
CA ALA A 1225 -0.46 53.12 5.92
C ALA A 1225 0.22 52.10 6.85
N ALA A 1226 -0.49 51.01 7.19
CA ALA A 1226 0.06 49.96 8.05
C ALA A 1226 1.43 49.46 7.50
N GLY A 1227 2.46 49.48 8.36
CA GLY A 1227 3.83 49.09 8.01
C GLY A 1227 4.72 50.22 7.44
N ALA A 1228 4.16 51.38 7.09
CA ALA A 1228 4.93 52.54 6.63
C ALA A 1228 5.67 53.24 7.78
N ILE A 1229 6.79 53.90 7.45
CA ILE A 1229 7.61 54.67 8.39
C ILE A 1229 7.33 56.15 8.18
N SER A 1230 6.93 56.84 9.25
CA SER A 1230 6.72 58.28 9.31
C SER A 1230 7.90 58.95 10.00
N ARG A 1231 8.33 60.09 9.47
CA ARG A 1231 9.24 60.99 10.18
C ARG A 1231 8.43 62.01 10.95
N VAL A 1232 8.58 62.05 12.27
CA VAL A 1232 7.90 63.00 13.15
C VAL A 1232 8.92 63.95 13.76
N VAL A 1233 8.62 65.23 13.71
CA VAL A 1233 9.51 66.28 14.21
C VAL A 1233 8.83 66.96 15.40
N VAL A 1234 9.53 67.01 16.53
CA VAL A 1234 9.03 67.50 17.81
C VAL A 1234 9.99 68.55 18.35
N GLN A 1235 9.50 69.75 18.66
CA GLN A 1235 10.33 70.79 19.28
C GLN A 1235 10.18 70.71 20.80
N LEU A 1236 11.30 70.56 21.52
CA LEU A 1236 11.27 70.49 22.97
C LEU A 1236 11.04 71.88 23.59
N PRO A 1237 10.24 72.00 24.66
CA PRO A 1237 10.05 73.27 25.36
C PRO A 1237 11.38 73.89 25.82
N SER A 1238 11.56 75.19 25.58
CA SER A 1238 12.78 75.94 25.93
C SER A 1238 13.02 76.08 27.44
N GLY A 1239 12.01 75.82 28.28
CA GLY A 1239 12.08 75.87 29.73
C GLY A 1239 12.32 74.53 30.44
N LEU A 1240 12.67 73.45 29.72
CA LEU A 1240 12.94 72.14 30.34
C LEU A 1240 14.20 72.18 31.21
N SER A 1241 14.10 71.67 32.45
CA SER A 1241 15.26 71.40 33.29
C SER A 1241 16.07 70.23 32.73
N ALA A 1242 17.39 70.23 32.94
CA ALA A 1242 18.23 69.08 32.60
C ALA A 1242 17.72 67.82 33.32
N GLY A 1243 17.57 66.72 32.59
CA GLY A 1243 16.95 65.51 33.12
C GLY A 1243 16.55 64.50 32.06
N ALA A 1244 15.98 63.39 32.50
CA ALA A 1244 15.41 62.39 31.62
C ALA A 1244 13.89 62.57 31.53
N TYR A 1245 13.39 62.56 30.30
CA TYR A 1245 11.97 62.65 29.99
C TYR A 1245 11.57 61.44 29.15
N LEU A 1246 10.30 61.06 29.20
CA LEU A 1246 9.73 60.00 28.40
C LEU A 1246 8.92 60.63 27.26
N LEU A 1247 9.31 60.35 26.02
CA LEU A 1247 8.55 60.75 24.85
C LEU A 1247 7.65 59.59 24.42
N ARG A 1248 6.34 59.77 24.50
CA ARG A 1248 5.33 58.71 24.44
C ARG A 1248 4.33 58.96 23.33
N ILE A 1249 4.10 57.97 22.49
CA ILE A 1249 3.08 57.95 21.43
C ILE A 1249 1.91 57.06 21.87
N ILE A 1250 0.69 57.57 21.73
CA ILE A 1250 -0.54 56.88 22.11
C ILE A 1250 -1.50 56.88 20.91
N GLY A 1251 -1.98 55.72 20.47
CA GLY A 1251 -2.95 55.60 19.36
C GLY A 1251 -3.26 54.15 18.98
N GLY A 1252 -4.43 53.92 18.35
CA GLY A 1252 -4.84 52.61 17.85
C GLY A 1252 -5.02 51.53 18.93
N GLY A 1253 -5.27 51.92 20.18
CA GLY A 1253 -5.35 51.01 21.33
C GLY A 1253 -4.01 50.59 21.92
N THR A 1254 -2.90 51.20 21.48
CA THR A 1254 -1.53 50.88 21.92
C THR A 1254 -0.77 52.13 22.41
N GLU A 1255 0.21 51.93 23.28
CA GLU A 1255 1.10 52.97 23.82
C GLU A 1255 2.56 52.55 23.62
N THR A 1256 3.41 53.46 23.14
CA THR A 1256 4.84 53.22 22.96
C THR A 1256 5.61 54.46 23.40
N GLY A 1257 6.60 54.33 24.28
CA GLY A 1257 7.37 55.49 24.75
C GLY A 1257 8.85 55.16 24.88
N GLU A 1258 9.67 56.18 24.63
CA GLU A 1258 11.13 56.08 24.66
C GLU A 1258 11.76 57.22 25.46
N ARG A 1259 12.84 56.90 26.16
CA ARG A 1259 13.50 57.84 27.07
C ARG A 1259 14.38 58.82 26.27
N ILE A 1260 14.12 60.11 26.43
CA ILE A 1260 14.97 61.19 25.92
C ILE A 1260 15.77 61.84 27.07
N VAL A 1261 17.00 62.27 26.80
CA VAL A 1261 17.87 62.92 27.79
C VAL A 1261 18.10 64.37 27.37
N VAL A 1262 17.66 65.30 28.21
CA VAL A 1262 17.84 66.74 28.02
C VAL A 1262 19.03 67.19 28.86
N ARG A 1263 20.04 67.76 28.21
CA ARG A 1263 21.23 68.34 28.86
C ARG A 1263 21.13 69.87 28.86
N GLN A 1264 21.77 70.51 29.84
CA GLN A 1264 22.01 71.95 29.85
C GLN A 1264 23.18 72.31 28.94
#